data_AF-A0A9P5WTU4-F1
#
_entry.id   AF-A0A9P5WTU4-F1
#
_cell.length_a   1.000
_cell.length_b   1.000
_cell.length_c   1.000
_cell.angle_alpha   90.00
_cell.angle_beta   90.00
_cell.angle_gamma   90.00
#
_symmetry.space_group_name_H-M   'P 1'
#
loop_
_entity.id
_entity.type
_entity.pdbx_description
1 polymer ?
#
loop_
_entity_poly.entity_id
_entity_poly.type
_entity_poly.pdbx_seq_one_letter_code
_entity_poly.pdbx_strand_id
1 'polypeptide(L)'
;MSNRQGNATDAASLSEQQQQPNAVPTMTFRAHHLKAQELKHTNSFSSLSSYASSVQSDGENESSSSPTSSSEEERTVVKQSITFDSKRSNDRKPGGGTSLRPAGKAHDWYSGGRITSHGRWFRDSQNRTLMLRGVNLCGNSKLPTTPNGSTHLNERFFDHRNVCFLGRPFPRDQADEHFSRLKRWGLTFVRLLVPWEALEHSGPGIYDEKFIDSLVELIELMPKYGIKCFIDPHQDCWSRFSGGSGAPGWTFEAAGLDMTKFKATGAAYVHNTNQLAGDSPPMVWPTNYTKLAASTMFTLFWAGDTFAPKKMYQGEPIQQFLQNRYFECYKHLARRLCHLDAVIGFEVMNEPHHGYIGLDNLKKYDFNSNLFFGDCPSALEGFALGDGMALPIEVWVKSWPLPTKKQRTRIVNSEKESAWFEGECLWKQHGVWSVNPKTGQPQVDKPDYFSKHPITGEKVDFSRFYLDFIGKYSKAIQGVFPSAFVFVEPIPNEPPPIWGPGDHEEGIVYAPHWYDLHSLFNKAFDGRITHDVQGLSKGKNVFAATYFGLKGARKNYRGQLSNILNTGLQNVGNKPCIIGECGIPMDINQRKAFMNGDYGHHSRFLDAVLSSLEANLLSFTLWNYNATNDNTYGDHWNGEDFSIFSLDSPHGSPDPNRSRSPGADSRQTLRQQAPNFAKEVMKRSAASTADFSSKMQIRRGEDDSSVACTDEEETQNGQDEFDVVAIDDEETIAEDSPFDRSYFRFEDEESDDGRHHESHIGGRALDAVVRPYAAKVAGEPISTEFDLATLKYTFRFCNYLHAPVPIVHVSSPEMRRSAIISSDSYVSSSSTLNSQSNVNSSKEKNEFYGHPPEGTAMAFETEIFIPSYHYDEAGIEILVSDGDWRYVKERQTLYYRHKEMKPGAVHSVQIKPKSTMNLANNGSTTSLNKPSTPEPYGRTKMSKGALEPSKLKSEEAYGARGNNSKPESEAGCLCTIM
;
A
#
# COMPACT_ATOMS: atom_id res chain seq x y z
N MET A 1 -66.84 4.00 27.95
CA MET A 1 -67.07 5.23 28.74
C MET A 1 -66.08 5.26 29.92
N SER A 2 -65.99 6.41 30.61
CA SER A 2 -65.21 6.69 31.86
C SER A 2 -64.64 5.47 32.61
N ASN A 3 -63.32 5.27 32.84
CA ASN A 3 -62.23 6.14 33.36
C ASN A 3 -62.12 6.12 34.92
N ARG A 4 -60.87 6.27 35.43
CA ARG A 4 -60.34 6.24 36.83
C ARG A 4 -59.79 4.87 37.29
N GLN A 5 -58.48 4.73 37.57
CA GLN A 5 -57.63 5.23 38.69
C GLN A 5 -57.86 4.46 40.01
N GLY A 6 -56.83 4.04 40.78
CA GLY A 6 -55.37 4.13 40.54
C GLY A 6 -54.53 3.87 41.82
N ASN A 7 -53.22 4.10 41.70
CA ASN A 7 -52.16 4.07 42.74
C ASN A 7 -51.64 2.71 43.23
N ALA A 8 -50.32 2.68 43.45
CA ALA A 8 -49.52 1.59 44.01
C ALA A 8 -48.92 2.00 45.36
N THR A 9 -48.26 1.07 46.07
CA THR A 9 -47.02 1.34 46.82
C THR A 9 -46.32 0.04 47.19
N ASP A 10 -45.00 0.11 47.41
CA ASP A 10 -44.09 -1.02 47.62
C ASP A 10 -43.98 -1.45 49.10
N ALA A 11 -43.63 -2.72 49.32
CA ALA A 11 -42.68 -3.17 50.36
C ALA A 11 -42.38 -4.68 50.19
N ALA A 12 -41.18 -5.13 50.58
CA ALA A 12 -40.77 -6.53 50.52
C ALA A 12 -40.30 -7.05 51.88
N SER A 13 -40.64 -8.29 52.25
CA SER A 13 -39.86 -9.10 53.23
C SER A 13 -40.17 -10.61 53.15
N LEU A 14 -39.16 -11.38 52.75
CA LEU A 14 -38.70 -12.70 53.24
C LEU A 14 -39.64 -13.73 53.92
N SER A 15 -39.38 -15.00 53.56
CA SER A 15 -39.68 -16.27 54.29
C SER A 15 -41.16 -16.72 54.34
N GLU A 16 -41.53 -18.00 54.23
CA GLU A 16 -40.81 -19.27 54.49
C GLU A 16 -41.13 -20.42 53.49
N GLN A 17 -40.27 -21.46 53.53
CA GLN A 17 -40.50 -22.91 53.31
C GLN A 17 -41.67 -23.42 52.42
N GLN A 18 -41.36 -24.25 51.41
CA GLN A 18 -42.24 -25.36 51.01
C GLN A 18 -41.49 -26.58 50.43
N GLN A 19 -42.17 -27.73 50.39
CA GLN A 19 -41.57 -29.07 50.43
C GLN A 19 -41.30 -29.71 49.05
N GLN A 20 -40.34 -30.65 49.03
CA GLN A 20 -40.18 -31.71 48.04
C GLN A 20 -41.43 -32.64 47.99
N PRO A 21 -41.73 -33.41 46.91
CA PRO A 21 -40.82 -34.47 46.44
C PRO A 21 -40.87 -34.92 44.96
N ASN A 22 -40.09 -35.98 44.68
CA ASN A 22 -40.11 -36.93 43.54
C ASN A 22 -39.41 -36.55 42.22
N ALA A 23 -38.26 -37.19 41.98
CA ALA A 23 -37.68 -37.44 40.66
C ALA A 23 -38.21 -38.76 40.06
N VAL A 24 -38.10 -39.03 38.76
CA VAL A 24 -37.11 -39.92 38.07
C VAL A 24 -37.77 -40.31 36.71
N PRO A 25 -37.08 -40.64 35.59
CA PRO A 25 -35.64 -40.73 35.32
C PRO A 25 -35.10 -39.83 34.18
N THR A 26 -33.77 -39.72 34.11
CA THR A 26 -33.04 -39.36 32.88
C THR A 26 -32.82 -40.62 32.02
N MET A 27 -32.94 -40.54 30.68
CA MET A 27 -32.47 -41.59 29.76
C MET A 27 -31.44 -41.04 28.77
N THR A 28 -30.24 -41.61 28.82
CA THR A 28 -29.17 -41.44 27.82
C THR A 28 -29.07 -42.69 26.94
N PHE A 29 -29.16 -42.53 25.62
CA PHE A 29 -28.70 -43.47 24.57
C PHE A 29 -28.97 -42.85 23.18
N ARG A 30 -28.21 -43.11 22.11
CA ARG A 30 -26.85 -43.68 21.93
C ARG A 30 -26.35 -43.28 20.53
N ALA A 31 -25.06 -43.06 20.34
CA ALA A 31 -24.50 -42.95 18.97
C ALA A 31 -24.58 -44.31 18.25
N HIS A 32 -24.93 -44.31 16.97
CA HIS A 32 -25.01 -45.52 16.15
C HIS A 32 -23.81 -45.66 15.21
N HIS A 33 -23.09 -46.78 15.33
CA HIS A 33 -22.15 -47.23 14.31
C HIS A 33 -22.88 -47.68 13.04
N LEU A 34 -22.29 -47.42 11.88
CA LEU A 34 -22.33 -48.34 10.75
C LEU A 34 -20.95 -49.01 10.63
N LYS A 35 -20.94 -50.31 10.35
CA LYS A 35 -19.71 -51.11 10.16
C LYS A 35 -19.41 -51.25 8.66
N ALA A 36 -18.12 -51.26 8.33
CA ALA A 36 -17.65 -51.80 7.06
C ALA A 36 -17.57 -53.35 7.12
N GLN A 37 -17.61 -53.99 5.96
CA GLN A 37 -17.06 -55.33 5.74
C GLN A 37 -16.14 -55.30 4.50
N GLU A 38 -15.18 -56.22 4.46
CA GLU A 38 -14.00 -56.16 3.60
C GLU A 38 -14.17 -56.87 2.25
N LEU A 39 -13.30 -56.56 1.28
CA LEU A 39 -12.32 -57.55 0.75
C LEU A 39 -11.26 -56.95 -0.20
N LYS A 40 -10.03 -56.82 0.32
CA LYS A 40 -8.67 -57.08 -0.26
C LYS A 40 -8.49 -56.95 -1.80
N HIS A 41 -7.43 -56.29 -2.29
CA HIS A 41 -6.02 -56.68 -2.05
C HIS A 41 -4.96 -55.54 -2.17
N THR A 42 -4.05 -55.50 -1.17
CA THR A 42 -2.56 -55.36 -1.24
C THR A 42 -1.87 -54.69 -2.45
N ASN A 43 -0.86 -53.82 -2.31
CA ASN A 43 0.36 -53.93 -1.46
C ASN A 43 0.84 -52.61 -0.83
N SER A 44 1.75 -52.69 0.16
CA SER A 44 2.38 -51.55 0.86
C SER A 44 3.71 -51.89 1.54
N PHE A 45 4.57 -50.89 1.78
CA PHE A 45 5.69 -50.83 2.75
C PHE A 45 5.82 -49.34 3.17
N SER A 46 5.70 -48.83 4.41
CA SER A 46 6.13 -49.22 5.79
C SER A 46 7.52 -48.67 6.18
N SER A 47 7.88 -48.22 7.38
CA SER A 47 7.22 -47.70 8.61
C SER A 47 8.26 -47.70 9.76
N LEU A 48 8.32 -46.62 10.53
CA LEU A 48 8.30 -46.53 12.02
C LEU A 48 9.12 -47.45 12.96
N SER A 49 9.64 -46.82 14.03
CA SER A 49 9.77 -47.31 15.43
C SER A 49 10.07 -46.11 16.37
N SER A 50 10.03 -46.10 17.72
CA SER A 50 9.27 -46.78 18.80
C SER A 50 9.76 -46.20 20.16
N TYR A 51 9.09 -46.13 21.31
CA TYR A 51 7.70 -46.40 21.76
C TYR A 51 7.36 -45.49 23.00
N ALA A 52 6.39 -45.84 23.86
CA ALA A 52 6.00 -45.07 25.07
C ALA A 52 5.72 -45.95 26.33
N SER A 53 5.73 -45.36 27.56
CA SER A 53 4.73 -45.54 28.65
C SER A 53 5.19 -45.27 30.12
N SER A 54 4.63 -44.21 30.75
CA SER A 54 4.00 -44.10 32.10
C SER A 54 4.47 -44.85 33.38
N VAL A 55 4.48 -44.14 34.55
CA VAL A 55 3.75 -44.41 35.85
C VAL A 55 4.45 -43.81 37.11
N GLN A 56 3.66 -43.34 38.10
CA GLN A 56 4.00 -42.95 39.52
C GLN A 56 4.94 -41.75 39.78
N SER A 57 4.95 -41.13 40.98
CA SER A 57 3.86 -40.55 41.82
C SER A 57 4.45 -39.64 42.93
N ASP A 58 3.62 -38.75 43.50
CA ASP A 58 3.79 -38.04 44.79
C ASP A 58 4.95 -37.01 44.94
N GLY A 59 4.83 -36.10 45.93
CA GLY A 59 5.91 -35.21 46.40
C GLY A 59 5.58 -33.70 46.43
N GLU A 60 5.34 -33.14 47.61
CA GLU A 60 5.02 -31.72 47.84
C GLU A 60 6.26 -30.82 48.07
N ASN A 61 6.11 -29.53 47.74
CA ASN A 61 6.59 -28.34 48.48
C ASN A 61 8.09 -27.97 48.67
N GLU A 62 8.24 -26.63 48.78
CA GLU A 62 9.17 -25.86 49.62
C GLU A 62 10.70 -25.79 49.39
N SER A 63 11.08 -24.71 48.70
CA SER A 63 11.89 -23.61 49.27
C SER A 63 13.44 -23.68 49.34
N SER A 64 14.05 -22.71 48.64
CA SER A 64 15.05 -21.75 49.18
C SER A 64 16.53 -22.12 49.44
N SER A 65 17.35 -21.09 49.18
CA SER A 65 18.66 -20.77 49.79
C SER A 65 19.96 -21.42 49.24
N SER A 66 20.96 -20.55 49.08
CA SER A 66 22.35 -20.83 48.66
C SER A 66 23.28 -21.07 49.87
N PRO A 67 24.49 -21.63 49.67
CA PRO A 67 25.72 -20.81 49.68
C PRO A 67 26.77 -21.29 48.62
N THR A 68 27.71 -20.52 48.04
CA THR A 68 28.95 -19.87 48.57
C THR A 68 29.81 -20.79 49.47
N SER A 69 31.15 -20.87 49.45
CA SER A 69 32.28 -20.45 48.56
C SER A 69 33.54 -21.29 49.01
N SER A 70 34.83 -21.14 48.67
CA SER A 70 35.71 -20.27 47.83
C SER A 70 37.10 -21.00 47.69
N SER A 71 38.18 -20.35 47.19
CA SER A 71 39.60 -20.80 47.07
C SER A 71 39.89 -21.98 46.09
N GLU A 72 40.93 -22.01 45.24
CA GLU A 72 42.37 -21.66 45.36
C GLU A 72 43.18 -22.74 46.12
N GLU A 73 44.35 -23.24 45.68
CA GLU A 73 45.23 -22.82 44.58
C GLU A 73 46.03 -24.00 43.94
N GLU A 74 47.04 -23.68 43.10
CA GLU A 74 48.07 -24.49 42.42
C GLU A 74 48.60 -25.79 43.12
N ARG A 75 49.23 -26.82 42.50
CA ARG A 75 49.94 -27.04 41.20
C ARG A 75 50.20 -28.58 41.03
N THR A 76 50.72 -29.26 39.97
CA THR A 76 51.25 -29.00 38.59
C THR A 76 51.10 -30.32 37.75
N VAL A 77 51.90 -30.51 36.69
CA VAL A 77 52.33 -31.78 36.01
C VAL A 77 51.50 -32.29 34.82
N VAL A 78 51.98 -31.89 33.63
CA VAL A 78 51.99 -32.60 32.33
C VAL A 78 50.66 -33.13 31.74
N LYS A 79 50.22 -32.47 30.66
CA LYS A 79 49.48 -33.10 29.55
C LYS A 79 50.15 -32.75 28.22
N GLN A 80 50.29 -33.73 27.34
CA GLN A 80 50.46 -33.48 25.91
C GLN A 80 49.08 -33.14 25.32
N SER A 81 48.96 -32.04 24.57
CA SER A 81 47.71 -31.61 23.94
C SER A 81 47.78 -31.83 22.43
N ILE A 82 47.02 -32.81 21.93
CA ILE A 82 46.66 -32.88 20.51
C ILE A 82 45.46 -31.96 20.32
N THR A 83 45.55 -31.02 19.38
CA THR A 83 44.49 -30.05 19.07
C THR A 83 43.43 -30.67 18.17
N PHE A 84 42.17 -30.58 18.60
CA PHE A 84 40.99 -30.69 17.75
C PHE A 84 40.09 -29.48 18.03
N ASP A 85 39.80 -28.71 16.98
CA ASP A 85 39.23 -27.37 17.13
C ASP A 85 37.69 -27.41 17.19
N SER A 86 37.11 -27.11 18.35
CA SER A 86 35.66 -27.08 18.52
C SER A 86 35.09 -25.73 18.10
N LYS A 87 34.43 -25.67 16.95
CA LYS A 87 33.83 -24.44 16.40
C LYS A 87 32.95 -23.72 17.43
N ARG A 88 33.24 -22.44 17.67
CA ARG A 88 32.51 -21.56 18.60
C ARG A 88 31.00 -21.48 18.29
N SER A 89 30.18 -21.64 19.33
CA SER A 89 28.84 -21.08 19.38
C SER A 89 28.93 -19.54 19.49
N ASN A 90 28.27 -18.82 18.58
CA ASN A 90 28.18 -17.36 18.63
C ASN A 90 26.85 -16.94 19.27
N ASP A 91 26.89 -16.49 20.53
CA ASP A 91 25.76 -15.83 21.19
C ASP A 91 25.45 -14.47 20.52
N ARG A 92 24.59 -14.48 19.50
CA ARG A 92 24.08 -13.26 18.87
C ARG A 92 23.08 -12.57 19.80
N LYS A 93 23.54 -11.54 20.51
CA LYS A 93 22.64 -10.59 21.20
C LYS A 93 21.74 -9.88 20.16
N PRO A 94 20.42 -9.75 20.41
CA PRO A 94 19.55 -8.95 19.55
C PRO A 94 19.92 -7.46 19.65
N GLY A 95 19.88 -6.74 18.53
CA GLY A 95 20.09 -5.28 18.49
C GLY A 95 21.54 -4.81 18.29
N GLY A 96 22.49 -5.71 17.97
CA GLY A 96 23.85 -5.31 17.57
C GLY A 96 23.89 -4.82 16.12
N GLY A 97 23.99 -3.51 15.91
CA GLY A 97 24.14 -2.93 14.56
C GLY A 97 25.43 -3.40 13.89
N THR A 98 25.33 -3.97 12.68
CA THR A 98 26.48 -4.43 11.90
C THR A 98 27.33 -3.27 11.41
N SER A 99 28.61 -3.56 11.10
CA SER A 99 29.49 -2.62 10.39
C SER A 99 28.81 -2.07 9.14
N LEU A 100 29.05 -0.79 8.82
CA LEU A 100 28.45 -0.12 7.67
C LEU A 100 28.78 -0.88 6.38
N ARG A 101 27.74 -1.36 5.70
CA ARG A 101 27.83 -2.02 4.40
C ARG A 101 28.53 -1.10 3.38
N PRO A 102 29.37 -1.62 2.47
CA PRO A 102 29.79 -0.89 1.28
C PRO A 102 28.60 -0.20 0.60
N ALA A 103 28.72 1.12 0.37
CA ALA A 103 27.59 1.92 -0.08
C ALA A 103 27.14 1.52 -1.50
N GLY A 104 25.92 0.97 -1.63
CA GLY A 104 25.32 0.62 -2.91
C GLY A 104 24.87 1.83 -3.74
N LYS A 105 23.76 1.68 -4.47
CA LYS A 105 23.12 2.76 -5.23
C LYS A 105 22.49 3.78 -4.25
N ALA A 106 22.17 5.01 -4.69
CA ALA A 106 21.66 6.10 -3.83
C ALA A 106 20.44 5.70 -2.98
N HIS A 107 19.65 4.77 -3.49
CA HIS A 107 18.44 4.19 -2.91
C HIS A 107 18.68 2.84 -2.19
N ASP A 108 19.93 2.48 -1.88
CA ASP A 108 20.26 1.49 -0.86
C ASP A 108 20.03 2.11 0.53
N TRP A 109 18.97 1.67 1.21
CA TRP A 109 18.57 2.23 2.50
C TRP A 109 19.39 1.71 3.69
N TYR A 110 20.42 0.89 3.49
CA TYR A 110 21.25 0.30 4.55
C TYR A 110 22.55 1.08 4.79
N SER A 111 23.09 1.78 3.80
CA SER A 111 24.31 2.58 3.95
C SER A 111 24.17 3.76 4.93
N GLY A 112 22.93 4.18 5.21
CA GLY A 112 22.60 5.20 6.21
C GLY A 112 22.29 4.63 7.62
N GLY A 113 22.33 3.31 7.82
CA GLY A 113 21.92 2.67 9.06
C GLY A 113 20.40 2.50 9.20
N ARG A 114 19.87 2.66 10.41
CA ARG A 114 18.42 2.53 10.69
C ARG A 114 17.67 3.79 10.26
N ILE A 115 16.48 3.59 9.66
CA ILE A 115 15.52 4.67 9.38
C ILE A 115 14.82 5.11 10.67
N THR A 116 14.77 6.42 10.90
CA THR A 116 14.03 7.10 11.97
C THR A 116 13.21 8.24 11.37
N SER A 117 12.60 9.10 12.20
CA SER A 117 11.78 10.23 11.75
C SER A 117 12.04 11.48 12.60
N HIS A 118 12.03 12.64 11.96
CA HIS A 118 12.03 13.93 12.64
C HIS A 118 11.07 14.90 11.95
N GLY A 119 9.99 15.28 12.64
CA GLY A 119 8.87 15.99 12.04
C GLY A 119 8.28 15.23 10.84
N ARG A 120 7.90 15.95 9.79
CA ARG A 120 7.41 15.41 8.51
C ARG A 120 8.42 14.61 7.66
N TRP A 121 9.63 14.34 8.17
CA TRP A 121 10.72 13.77 7.39
C TRP A 121 11.19 12.42 7.94
N PHE A 122 11.34 11.43 7.06
CA PHE A 122 12.15 10.24 7.32
C PHE A 122 13.63 10.62 7.37
N ARG A 123 14.39 9.94 8.23
CA ARG A 123 15.82 10.19 8.48
C ARG A 123 16.61 8.89 8.47
N ASP A 124 17.88 8.93 8.08
CA ASP A 124 18.84 7.87 8.37
C ASP A 124 19.63 8.15 9.67
N SER A 125 20.50 7.24 10.08
CA SER A 125 21.34 7.40 11.28
C SER A 125 22.45 8.46 11.12
N GLN A 126 22.64 9.00 9.90
CA GLN A 126 23.49 10.16 9.60
C GLN A 126 22.66 11.47 9.54
N ASN A 127 21.39 11.39 9.95
CA ASN A 127 20.36 12.43 9.94
C ASN A 127 20.02 13.03 8.56
N ARG A 128 20.36 12.35 7.45
CA ARG A 128 19.97 12.80 6.11
C ARG A 128 18.46 12.61 5.91
N THR A 129 17.81 13.58 5.28
CA THR A 129 16.39 13.46 4.90
C THR A 129 16.24 12.41 3.80
N LEU A 130 15.34 11.45 3.99
CA LEU A 130 15.10 10.37 3.03
C LEU A 130 13.86 10.62 2.19
N MET A 131 13.99 10.41 0.88
CA MET A 131 12.89 10.47 -0.09
C MET A 131 12.56 9.04 -0.55
N LEU A 132 11.67 8.36 0.15
CA LEU A 132 11.40 6.94 -0.08
C LEU A 132 10.53 6.73 -1.33
N ARG A 133 10.92 5.79 -2.19
CA ARG A 133 10.21 5.45 -3.43
C ARG A 133 10.19 3.94 -3.67
N GLY A 134 9.04 3.43 -4.10
CA GLY A 134 8.97 2.10 -4.69
C GLY A 134 7.56 1.67 -5.04
N VAL A 135 7.17 0.47 -4.60
CA VAL A 135 5.99 -0.26 -5.11
C VAL A 135 5.21 -0.97 -4.02
N ASN A 136 3.92 -1.19 -4.29
CA ASN A 136 3.11 -2.21 -3.64
C ASN A 136 3.44 -3.59 -4.23
N LEU A 137 3.67 -4.56 -3.34
CA LEU A 137 4.11 -5.91 -3.69
C LEU A 137 3.25 -6.96 -2.95
N CYS A 138 2.22 -7.55 -3.56
CA CYS A 138 1.65 -7.22 -4.87
C CYS A 138 0.17 -7.59 -4.97
N GLY A 139 -0.53 -7.12 -6.03
CA GLY A 139 -1.95 -7.42 -6.25
C GLY A 139 -2.30 -8.93 -6.23
N ASN A 140 -1.41 -9.82 -6.69
CA ASN A 140 -1.67 -11.26 -6.60
C ASN A 140 -1.71 -11.82 -5.16
N SER A 141 -1.12 -11.12 -4.18
CA SER A 141 -1.07 -11.54 -2.77
C SER A 141 -2.46 -11.51 -2.12
N LYS A 142 -3.42 -10.77 -2.72
CA LYS A 142 -4.86 -10.79 -2.39
C LYS A 142 -5.51 -12.16 -2.53
N LEU A 143 -4.86 -13.12 -3.20
CA LEU A 143 -5.45 -14.38 -3.66
C LEU A 143 -4.58 -15.60 -3.33
N PRO A 144 -5.16 -16.73 -2.87
CA PRO A 144 -4.39 -17.96 -2.66
C PRO A 144 -3.80 -18.50 -3.98
N THR A 145 -2.73 -19.29 -3.87
CA THR A 145 -2.11 -20.02 -4.99
C THR A 145 -2.76 -21.39 -5.22
N THR A 146 -3.17 -22.08 -4.15
CA THR A 146 -3.90 -23.36 -4.22
C THR A 146 -5.12 -23.35 -3.28
N PRO A 147 -6.35 -23.65 -3.76
CA PRO A 147 -6.76 -23.60 -5.17
C PRO A 147 -6.47 -22.22 -5.77
N ASN A 148 -6.33 -22.13 -7.10
CA ASN A 148 -6.00 -20.88 -7.77
C ASN A 148 -7.07 -19.82 -7.50
N GLY A 149 -6.73 -18.81 -6.69
CA GLY A 149 -7.67 -17.79 -6.23
C GLY A 149 -8.17 -16.81 -7.30
N SER A 150 -7.66 -16.88 -8.54
CA SER A 150 -8.03 -16.00 -9.66
C SER A 150 -9.54 -15.74 -9.71
N THR A 151 -9.95 -14.47 -9.67
CA THR A 151 -11.37 -14.11 -9.50
C THR A 151 -12.29 -14.52 -10.65
N HIS A 152 -11.70 -14.84 -11.81
CA HIS A 152 -12.40 -15.40 -12.97
C HIS A 152 -12.57 -16.94 -12.91
N LEU A 153 -12.15 -17.60 -11.82
CA LEU A 153 -12.35 -19.03 -11.57
C LEU A 153 -13.31 -19.24 -10.38
N ASN A 154 -13.96 -20.40 -10.31
CA ASN A 154 -14.90 -20.75 -9.24
C ASN A 154 -14.61 -22.12 -8.58
N GLU A 155 -13.55 -22.80 -9.01
CA GLU A 155 -13.22 -24.14 -8.53
C GLU A 155 -12.81 -24.12 -7.06
N ARG A 156 -13.56 -24.86 -6.23
CA ARG A 156 -13.40 -24.90 -4.76
C ARG A 156 -13.41 -23.51 -4.08
N PHE A 157 -14.01 -22.49 -4.70
CA PHE A 157 -13.95 -21.11 -4.20
C PHE A 157 -14.33 -20.97 -2.71
N PHE A 158 -15.40 -21.65 -2.27
CA PHE A 158 -15.91 -21.63 -0.90
C PHE A 158 -15.14 -22.50 0.11
N ASP A 159 -14.11 -23.25 -0.32
CA ASP A 159 -13.25 -24.05 0.57
C ASP A 159 -12.20 -23.16 1.25
N HIS A 160 -12.67 -22.18 2.04
CA HIS A 160 -11.85 -21.10 2.60
C HIS A 160 -10.84 -21.56 3.64
N ARG A 161 -11.02 -22.75 4.23
CA ARG A 161 -10.14 -23.30 5.28
C ARG A 161 -9.00 -24.15 4.74
N ASN A 162 -9.05 -24.60 3.48
CA ASN A 162 -8.03 -25.43 2.84
C ASN A 162 -7.35 -24.70 1.66
N VAL A 163 -6.95 -23.46 1.91
CA VAL A 163 -6.23 -22.60 0.95
C VAL A 163 -4.73 -22.53 1.29
N CYS A 164 -3.92 -22.07 0.34
CA CYS A 164 -2.48 -21.93 0.49
C CYS A 164 -2.03 -20.59 -0.13
N PHE A 165 -1.12 -19.88 0.54
CA PHE A 165 -0.51 -18.63 0.08
C PHE A 165 1.00 -18.74 -0.15
N LEU A 166 1.58 -19.94 -0.07
CA LEU A 166 2.98 -20.19 -0.45
C LEU A 166 3.22 -19.74 -1.90
N GLY A 167 4.34 -19.06 -2.14
CA GLY A 167 4.66 -18.46 -3.43
C GLY A 167 3.99 -17.10 -3.67
N ARG A 168 3.47 -16.42 -2.64
CA ARG A 168 3.08 -15.00 -2.67
C ARG A 168 4.16 -14.14 -1.97
N PRO A 169 4.50 -12.94 -2.51
CA PRO A 169 4.08 -12.35 -3.80
C PRO A 169 4.59 -13.13 -5.03
N PHE A 170 5.67 -13.90 -4.88
CA PHE A 170 6.22 -14.80 -5.89
C PHE A 170 7.09 -15.88 -5.21
N PRO A 171 7.39 -17.00 -5.90
CA PRO A 171 8.33 -18.03 -5.44
C PRO A 171 9.74 -17.51 -5.11
N ARG A 172 10.40 -18.16 -4.14
CA ARG A 172 11.69 -17.72 -3.57
C ARG A 172 12.87 -17.80 -4.55
N ASP A 173 12.79 -18.65 -5.56
CA ASP A 173 13.74 -18.77 -6.68
C ASP A 173 13.66 -17.61 -7.69
N GLN A 174 12.50 -16.96 -7.80
CA GLN A 174 12.28 -15.80 -8.70
C GLN A 174 12.68 -14.46 -8.05
N ALA A 175 12.97 -14.47 -6.75
CA ALA A 175 13.17 -13.26 -5.95
C ALA A 175 14.38 -12.42 -6.38
N ASP A 176 15.50 -13.07 -6.70
CA ASP A 176 16.72 -12.37 -7.14
C ASP A 176 16.50 -11.61 -8.47
N GLU A 177 15.67 -12.12 -9.38
CA GLU A 177 15.32 -11.44 -10.64
C GLU A 177 14.48 -10.19 -10.36
N HIS A 178 13.39 -10.34 -9.61
CA HIS A 178 12.42 -9.27 -9.37
C HIS A 178 12.99 -8.17 -8.48
N PHE A 179 13.75 -8.51 -7.44
CA PHE A 179 14.46 -7.53 -6.62
C PHE A 179 15.60 -6.84 -7.38
N SER A 180 16.28 -7.51 -8.31
CA SER A 180 17.21 -6.85 -9.24
C SER A 180 16.49 -5.82 -10.10
N ARG A 181 15.30 -6.16 -10.64
CA ARG A 181 14.48 -5.24 -11.46
C ARG A 181 14.08 -3.99 -10.66
N LEU A 182 13.61 -4.15 -9.42
CA LEU A 182 13.28 -3.03 -8.52
C LEU A 182 14.52 -2.19 -8.14
N LYS A 183 15.68 -2.81 -7.87
CA LYS A 183 16.98 -2.12 -7.64
C LYS A 183 17.41 -1.30 -8.86
N ARG A 184 17.21 -1.81 -10.08
CA ARG A 184 17.55 -1.11 -11.34
C ARG A 184 16.60 0.05 -11.65
N TRP A 185 15.31 -0.08 -11.32
CA TRP A 185 14.30 0.97 -11.53
C TRP A 185 14.29 2.08 -10.46
N GLY A 186 15.03 1.93 -9.35
CA GLY A 186 15.06 2.91 -8.26
C GLY A 186 13.88 2.80 -7.29
N LEU A 187 13.29 1.61 -7.18
CA LEU A 187 12.01 1.35 -6.49
C LEU A 187 12.18 0.43 -5.28
N THR A 188 13.12 0.77 -4.39
CA THR A 188 13.57 -0.10 -3.28
C THR A 188 12.85 0.14 -1.94
N PHE A 189 11.76 0.90 -1.92
CA PHE A 189 10.88 0.97 -0.74
C PHE A 189 9.54 0.28 -1.04
N VAL A 190 9.23 -0.79 -0.31
CA VAL A 190 8.12 -1.71 -0.65
C VAL A 190 7.01 -1.70 0.40
N ARG A 191 5.76 -1.54 -0.05
CA ARG A 191 4.57 -1.88 0.74
C ARG A 191 4.25 -3.35 0.47
N LEU A 192 4.47 -4.22 1.45
CA LEU A 192 4.42 -5.68 1.28
C LEU A 192 3.07 -6.22 1.75
N LEU A 193 2.26 -6.66 0.80
CA LEU A 193 0.87 -7.06 1.03
C LEU A 193 0.80 -8.43 1.71
N VAL A 194 0.23 -8.45 2.92
CA VAL A 194 0.00 -9.67 3.71
C VAL A 194 -1.44 -9.66 4.24
N PRO A 195 -2.42 -10.16 3.46
CA PRO A 195 -3.81 -10.25 3.90
C PRO A 195 -3.99 -11.16 5.12
N TRP A 196 -5.02 -10.88 5.93
CA TRP A 196 -5.30 -11.64 7.15
C TRP A 196 -5.64 -13.11 6.86
N GLU A 197 -6.31 -13.39 5.73
CA GLU A 197 -6.54 -14.75 5.23
C GLU A 197 -5.24 -15.52 4.94
N ALA A 198 -4.18 -14.86 4.46
CA ALA A 198 -2.91 -15.51 4.21
C ALA A 198 -2.26 -16.05 5.50
N LEU A 199 -2.53 -15.37 6.63
CA LEU A 199 -2.02 -15.75 7.95
C LEU A 199 -2.94 -16.72 8.70
N GLU A 200 -4.26 -16.56 8.63
CA GLU A 200 -5.22 -17.18 9.58
C GLU A 200 -6.44 -17.85 8.90
N HIS A 201 -6.35 -18.26 7.62
CA HIS A 201 -7.45 -18.92 6.90
C HIS A 201 -8.02 -20.17 7.59
N SER A 202 -7.15 -21.01 8.17
CA SER A 202 -7.51 -22.33 8.71
C SER A 202 -8.52 -22.24 9.87
N GLY A 203 -8.43 -21.19 10.68
CA GLY A 203 -9.35 -20.91 11.78
C GLY A 203 -8.80 -19.90 12.79
N PRO A 204 -9.65 -19.34 13.67
CA PRO A 204 -9.23 -18.33 14.64
C PRO A 204 -8.16 -18.88 15.60
N GLY A 205 -7.00 -18.21 15.66
CA GLY A 205 -5.82 -18.63 16.42
C GLY A 205 -4.96 -19.71 15.76
N ILE A 206 -5.19 -20.05 14.49
CA ILE A 206 -4.44 -21.08 13.75
C ILE A 206 -3.66 -20.39 12.62
N TYR A 207 -2.37 -20.11 12.86
CA TYR A 207 -1.51 -19.40 11.92
C TYR A 207 -0.81 -20.32 10.91
N ASP A 208 -0.71 -19.90 9.65
CA ASP A 208 0.10 -20.56 8.63
C ASP A 208 1.59 -20.19 8.79
N GLU A 209 2.25 -20.87 9.73
CA GLU A 209 3.69 -20.72 9.95
C GLU A 209 4.51 -21.00 8.69
N LYS A 210 4.05 -21.84 7.74
CA LYS A 210 4.81 -22.13 6.51
C LYS A 210 4.80 -20.93 5.55
N PHE A 211 3.66 -20.28 5.42
CA PHE A 211 3.58 -19.02 4.68
C PHE A 211 4.48 -17.95 5.33
N ILE A 212 4.43 -17.83 6.67
CA ILE A 212 5.30 -16.90 7.41
C ILE A 212 6.79 -17.24 7.24
N ASP A 213 7.19 -18.51 7.27
CA ASP A 213 8.55 -18.96 7.02
C ASP A 213 9.01 -18.56 5.60
N SER A 214 8.18 -18.80 4.57
CA SER A 214 8.49 -18.40 3.19
C SER A 214 8.58 -16.87 3.01
N LEU A 215 7.86 -16.11 3.83
CA LEU A 215 7.92 -14.66 3.85
C LEU A 215 9.21 -14.15 4.54
N VAL A 216 9.70 -14.84 5.58
CA VAL A 216 11.01 -14.58 6.19
C VAL A 216 12.13 -14.80 5.16
N GLU A 217 12.17 -15.98 4.51
CA GLU A 217 13.19 -16.32 3.50
C GLU A 217 13.25 -15.31 2.33
N LEU A 218 12.12 -14.68 2.00
CA LEU A 218 12.01 -13.66 0.97
C LEU A 218 12.44 -12.27 1.46
N ILE A 219 12.07 -11.89 2.68
CA ILE A 219 12.46 -10.61 3.28
C ILE A 219 13.96 -10.59 3.61
N GLU A 220 14.56 -11.73 3.98
CA GLU A 220 16.01 -11.88 4.18
C GLU A 220 16.86 -11.56 2.94
N LEU A 221 16.29 -11.64 1.72
CA LEU A 221 16.97 -11.22 0.49
C LEU A 221 16.91 -9.70 0.25
N MET A 222 15.92 -8.98 0.78
CA MET A 222 15.74 -7.55 0.50
C MET A 222 16.99 -6.70 0.79
N PRO A 223 17.80 -6.94 1.84
CA PRO A 223 19.09 -6.27 2.06
C PRO A 223 20.07 -6.38 0.89
N LYS A 224 20.20 -7.55 0.24
CA LYS A 224 21.09 -7.74 -0.94
C LYS A 224 20.82 -6.68 -2.00
N TYR A 225 19.55 -6.34 -2.20
CA TYR A 225 19.07 -5.40 -3.20
C TYR A 225 18.93 -3.95 -2.73
N GLY A 226 19.23 -3.67 -1.45
CA GLY A 226 19.03 -2.36 -0.83
C GLY A 226 17.56 -2.06 -0.50
N ILE A 227 16.68 -3.06 -0.60
CA ILE A 227 15.24 -2.95 -0.40
C ILE A 227 14.90 -2.91 1.08
N LYS A 228 14.02 -2.00 1.48
CA LYS A 228 13.32 -2.03 2.78
C LYS A 228 11.82 -2.03 2.55
N CYS A 229 11.06 -2.56 3.49
CA CYS A 229 9.62 -2.69 3.40
C CYS A 229 8.90 -2.32 4.70
N PHE A 230 7.60 -2.13 4.58
CA PHE A 230 6.64 -2.20 5.68
C PHE A 230 5.54 -3.20 5.31
N ILE A 231 4.97 -3.85 6.32
CA ILE A 231 3.93 -4.86 6.13
C ILE A 231 2.56 -4.17 6.06
N ASP A 232 1.77 -4.53 5.06
CA ASP A 232 0.41 -4.06 4.83
C ASP A 232 -0.60 -5.18 5.11
N PRO A 233 -1.42 -5.06 6.17
CA PRO A 233 -2.63 -5.87 6.44
C PRO A 233 -3.74 -5.71 5.38
N HIS A 234 -3.43 -6.06 4.13
CA HIS A 234 -4.23 -5.65 2.98
C HIS A 234 -5.64 -6.26 2.98
N GLN A 235 -6.63 -5.45 2.62
CA GLN A 235 -8.02 -5.87 2.44
C GLN A 235 -8.72 -5.00 1.39
N ASP A 236 -9.73 -5.55 0.72
CA ASP A 236 -10.68 -4.78 -0.08
C ASP A 236 -12.09 -5.27 0.22
N CYS A 237 -13.04 -4.37 0.51
CA CYS A 237 -14.43 -4.76 0.80
C CYS A 237 -14.54 -5.93 1.80
N TRP A 238 -13.69 -5.94 2.84
CA TRP A 238 -13.52 -6.95 3.89
C TRP A 238 -12.86 -8.28 3.48
N SER A 239 -13.26 -8.95 2.40
CA SER A 239 -12.82 -10.33 2.09
C SER A 239 -13.11 -10.74 0.64
N ARG A 240 -12.44 -11.81 0.16
CA ARG A 240 -12.74 -12.45 -1.13
C ARG A 240 -14.22 -12.86 -1.24
N PHE A 241 -14.82 -13.32 -0.14
CA PHE A 241 -16.22 -13.77 -0.12
C PHE A 241 -17.24 -12.63 -0.16
N SER A 242 -16.86 -11.42 0.27
CA SER A 242 -17.63 -10.19 0.03
C SER A 242 -17.21 -9.46 -1.25
N GLY A 243 -16.45 -10.13 -2.13
CA GLY A 243 -16.12 -9.67 -3.47
C GLY A 243 -14.83 -8.86 -3.61
N GLY A 244 -13.97 -8.85 -2.59
CA GLY A 244 -12.68 -8.16 -2.61
C GLY A 244 -11.51 -9.03 -2.14
N SER A 245 -10.85 -8.67 -1.05
CA SER A 245 -9.73 -9.40 -0.44
C SER A 245 -9.62 -9.12 1.07
N GLY A 246 -8.75 -9.83 1.81
CA GLY A 246 -8.41 -9.46 3.19
C GLY A 246 -8.71 -10.53 4.24
N ALA A 247 -9.86 -10.43 4.89
CA ALA A 247 -10.21 -11.23 6.06
C ALA A 247 -10.55 -12.70 5.73
N PRO A 248 -10.21 -13.65 6.62
CA PRO A 248 -10.59 -15.07 6.49
C PRO A 248 -12.10 -15.29 6.34
N GLY A 249 -12.49 -16.34 5.61
CA GLY A 249 -13.90 -16.73 5.46
C GLY A 249 -14.61 -17.04 6.79
N TRP A 250 -13.88 -17.54 7.80
CA TRP A 250 -14.46 -17.82 9.13
C TRP A 250 -14.96 -16.56 9.85
N THR A 251 -14.56 -15.36 9.43
CA THR A 251 -15.09 -14.11 10.01
C THR A 251 -16.60 -13.95 9.74
N PHE A 252 -17.09 -14.42 8.59
CA PHE A 252 -18.53 -14.48 8.28
C PHE A 252 -19.24 -15.53 9.13
N GLU A 253 -18.64 -16.71 9.33
CA GLU A 253 -19.18 -17.75 10.20
C GLU A 253 -19.34 -17.24 11.64
N ALA A 254 -18.36 -16.48 12.15
CA ALA A 254 -18.44 -15.84 13.46
C ALA A 254 -19.57 -14.80 13.55
N ALA A 255 -19.76 -13.99 12.49
CA ALA A 255 -20.91 -13.08 12.39
C ALA A 255 -22.26 -13.82 12.24
N GLY A 256 -22.26 -15.06 11.77
CA GLY A 256 -23.46 -15.89 11.49
C GLY A 256 -23.95 -15.83 10.04
N LEU A 257 -23.11 -15.34 9.12
CA LEU A 257 -23.40 -15.15 7.70
C LEU A 257 -22.99 -16.36 6.85
N ASP A 258 -23.89 -16.85 5.99
CA ASP A 258 -23.61 -17.89 5.00
C ASP A 258 -23.11 -17.25 3.68
N MET A 259 -21.80 -17.28 3.48
CA MET A 259 -21.13 -16.77 2.28
C MET A 259 -21.61 -17.41 0.97
N THR A 260 -22.13 -18.64 1.00
CA THR A 260 -22.60 -19.34 -0.21
C THR A 260 -23.86 -18.69 -0.79
N LYS A 261 -24.63 -17.99 0.06
CA LYS A 261 -25.91 -17.36 -0.26
C LYS A 261 -25.78 -15.91 -0.73
N PHE A 262 -24.57 -15.35 -0.72
CA PHE A 262 -24.35 -13.91 -0.99
C PHE A 262 -24.73 -13.50 -2.42
N LYS A 263 -24.57 -14.36 -3.44
CA LYS A 263 -25.07 -14.04 -4.79
C LYS A 263 -26.60 -14.03 -4.86
N ALA A 264 -27.27 -15.04 -4.31
CA ALA A 264 -28.73 -15.16 -4.36
C ALA A 264 -29.41 -13.98 -3.62
N THR A 265 -28.92 -13.67 -2.43
CA THR A 265 -29.37 -12.54 -1.62
C THR A 265 -28.91 -11.17 -2.12
N GLY A 266 -27.86 -11.10 -2.95
CA GLY A 266 -27.21 -9.83 -3.29
C GLY A 266 -26.44 -9.20 -2.11
N ALA A 267 -26.18 -9.96 -1.04
CA ALA A 267 -25.40 -9.50 0.12
C ALA A 267 -23.96 -9.12 -0.23
N ALA A 268 -23.42 -9.66 -1.32
CA ALA A 268 -22.22 -9.20 -2.00
C ALA A 268 -22.29 -9.53 -3.51
N TYR A 269 -21.63 -8.74 -4.34
CA TYR A 269 -21.27 -9.11 -5.71
C TYR A 269 -19.87 -9.71 -5.71
N VAL A 270 -19.72 -10.95 -6.18
CA VAL A 270 -18.45 -11.69 -6.16
C VAL A 270 -18.14 -12.21 -7.57
N HIS A 271 -17.02 -11.79 -8.18
CA HIS A 271 -16.70 -12.13 -9.57
C HIS A 271 -16.67 -13.65 -9.81
N ASN A 272 -16.12 -14.43 -8.88
CA ASN A 272 -16.04 -15.91 -8.94
C ASN A 272 -17.42 -16.56 -9.18
N THR A 273 -18.50 -16.01 -8.61
CA THR A 273 -19.87 -16.53 -8.79
C THR A 273 -20.68 -15.78 -9.85
N ASN A 274 -20.20 -14.64 -10.35
CA ASN A 274 -20.94 -13.72 -11.23
C ASN A 274 -20.39 -13.70 -12.66
N GLN A 275 -20.39 -14.87 -13.29
CA GLN A 275 -19.80 -15.12 -14.61
C GLN A 275 -20.84 -15.37 -15.72
N LEU A 276 -22.14 -15.24 -15.43
CA LEU A 276 -23.21 -15.58 -16.37
C LEU A 276 -23.60 -14.40 -17.26
N ALA A 277 -24.15 -14.69 -18.44
CA ALA A 277 -24.60 -13.69 -19.39
C ALA A 277 -25.73 -12.82 -18.80
N GLY A 278 -25.41 -11.57 -18.44
CA GLY A 278 -26.33 -10.64 -17.79
C GLY A 278 -25.97 -10.29 -16.34
N ASP A 279 -24.95 -10.92 -15.76
CA ASP A 279 -24.27 -10.42 -14.56
C ASP A 279 -23.51 -9.10 -14.85
N SER A 280 -23.17 -8.37 -13.80
CA SER A 280 -22.41 -7.11 -13.91
C SER A 280 -20.94 -7.35 -14.32
N PRO A 281 -20.21 -6.34 -14.84
CA PRO A 281 -18.77 -6.49 -15.12
C PRO A 281 -17.93 -6.55 -13.82
N PRO A 282 -16.74 -7.17 -13.81
CA PRO A 282 -15.95 -7.39 -12.59
C PRO A 282 -15.61 -6.10 -11.79
N MET A 283 -15.34 -4.99 -12.48
CA MET A 283 -15.07 -3.66 -11.91
C MET A 283 -16.26 -3.01 -11.18
N VAL A 284 -17.34 -3.72 -10.84
CA VAL A 284 -18.35 -3.25 -9.87
C VAL A 284 -17.95 -3.53 -8.41
N TRP A 285 -16.83 -4.23 -8.17
CA TRP A 285 -16.40 -4.66 -6.84
C TRP A 285 -16.40 -3.57 -5.74
N PRO A 286 -16.06 -2.28 -5.97
CA PRO A 286 -16.07 -1.28 -4.88
C PRO A 286 -17.48 -0.98 -4.35
N THR A 287 -18.52 -1.35 -5.10
CA THR A 287 -19.93 -1.24 -4.66
C THR A 287 -20.31 -2.27 -3.60
N ASN A 288 -19.38 -3.14 -3.17
CA ASN A 288 -19.57 -4.04 -2.04
C ASN A 288 -19.45 -3.33 -0.69
N TYR A 289 -18.74 -2.19 -0.59
CA TYR A 289 -18.63 -1.42 0.65
C TYR A 289 -19.99 -0.94 1.23
N THR A 290 -21.03 -0.85 0.39
CA THR A 290 -22.42 -0.55 0.76
C THR A 290 -23.37 -1.75 0.78
N LYS A 291 -22.88 -2.97 0.53
CA LYS A 291 -23.69 -4.20 0.53
C LYS A 291 -23.58 -4.96 1.85
N LEU A 292 -24.61 -5.74 2.16
CA LEU A 292 -24.86 -6.34 3.48
C LEU A 292 -23.61 -6.95 4.12
N ALA A 293 -22.85 -7.77 3.38
CA ALA A 293 -21.73 -8.51 3.92
C ALA A 293 -20.62 -7.59 4.45
N ALA A 294 -20.00 -6.77 3.58
CA ALA A 294 -18.89 -5.92 3.98
C ALA A 294 -19.33 -4.83 4.96
N SER A 295 -20.46 -4.14 4.70
CA SER A 295 -20.96 -3.09 5.61
C SER A 295 -21.27 -3.63 7.01
N THR A 296 -21.82 -4.85 7.12
CA THR A 296 -22.02 -5.52 8.42
C THR A 296 -20.68 -5.82 9.07
N MET A 297 -19.74 -6.48 8.39
CA MET A 297 -18.48 -6.90 9.00
C MET A 297 -17.65 -5.72 9.53
N PHE A 298 -17.53 -4.63 8.77
CA PHE A 298 -16.88 -3.41 9.28
C PHE A 298 -17.60 -2.84 10.51
N THR A 299 -18.94 -2.81 10.52
CA THR A 299 -19.71 -2.31 11.67
C THR A 299 -19.46 -3.16 12.92
N LEU A 300 -19.36 -4.49 12.78
CA LEU A 300 -19.04 -5.40 13.88
C LEU A 300 -17.60 -5.25 14.35
N PHE A 301 -16.65 -5.08 13.42
CA PHE A 301 -15.22 -4.96 13.72
C PHE A 301 -14.88 -3.66 14.46
N TRP A 302 -15.48 -2.53 14.07
CA TRP A 302 -15.19 -1.23 14.68
C TRP A 302 -16.07 -0.91 15.89
N ALA A 303 -17.35 -1.29 15.86
CA ALA A 303 -18.35 -0.84 16.84
C ALA A 303 -19.43 -1.90 17.15
N GLY A 304 -19.09 -3.19 17.06
CA GLY A 304 -19.99 -4.29 17.42
C GLY A 304 -20.48 -4.23 18.86
N ASP A 305 -19.69 -3.72 19.81
CA ASP A 305 -20.12 -3.54 21.20
C ASP A 305 -21.17 -2.40 21.35
N THR A 306 -21.20 -1.45 20.42
CA THR A 306 -22.18 -0.35 20.37
C THR A 306 -23.47 -0.74 19.63
N PHE A 307 -23.34 -1.38 18.46
CA PHE A 307 -24.47 -1.62 17.55
C PHE A 307 -24.94 -3.08 17.47
N ALA A 308 -24.14 -4.04 17.95
CA ALA A 308 -24.50 -5.45 18.01
C ALA A 308 -24.21 -6.10 19.39
N PRO A 309 -24.51 -5.45 20.54
CA PRO A 309 -24.09 -5.92 21.88
C PRO A 309 -24.65 -7.29 22.31
N LYS A 310 -25.61 -7.86 21.57
CA LYS A 310 -26.08 -9.24 21.79
C LYS A 310 -25.26 -10.30 21.03
N LYS A 311 -24.46 -9.90 20.03
CA LYS A 311 -23.74 -10.84 19.16
C LYS A 311 -22.46 -11.29 19.84
N MET A 312 -22.55 -12.47 20.44
CA MET A 312 -21.41 -13.20 20.99
C MET A 312 -20.91 -14.23 19.98
N TYR A 313 -19.62 -14.58 20.07
CA TYR A 313 -19.05 -15.77 19.43
C TYR A 313 -18.00 -16.40 20.36
N GLN A 314 -18.07 -17.72 20.55
CA GLN A 314 -17.23 -18.46 21.52
C GLN A 314 -17.23 -17.92 22.97
N GLY A 315 -18.23 -17.09 23.34
CA GLY A 315 -18.33 -16.44 24.64
C GLY A 315 -17.72 -15.03 24.71
N GLU A 316 -17.01 -14.60 23.67
CA GLU A 316 -16.50 -13.22 23.51
C GLU A 316 -17.55 -12.35 22.77
N PRO A 317 -17.65 -11.03 23.07
CA PRO A 317 -18.37 -10.09 22.20
C PRO A 317 -17.73 -10.02 20.81
N ILE A 318 -18.52 -9.95 19.74
CA ILE A 318 -18.02 -10.11 18.37
C ILE A 318 -16.96 -9.08 17.96
N GLN A 319 -17.06 -7.84 18.47
CA GLN A 319 -16.03 -6.82 18.24
C GLN A 319 -14.71 -7.24 18.86
N GLN A 320 -14.72 -7.57 20.16
CA GLN A 320 -13.53 -7.99 20.89
C GLN A 320 -12.92 -9.25 20.28
N PHE A 321 -13.76 -10.24 19.92
CA PHE A 321 -13.31 -11.46 19.25
C PHE A 321 -12.52 -11.16 17.96
N LEU A 322 -13.12 -10.40 17.04
CA LEU A 322 -12.50 -10.09 15.74
C LEU A 322 -11.27 -9.19 15.89
N GLN A 323 -11.32 -8.14 16.72
CA GLN A 323 -10.18 -7.26 16.98
C GLN A 323 -9.02 -8.03 17.63
N ASN A 324 -9.28 -8.86 18.64
CA ASN A 324 -8.23 -9.62 19.34
C ASN A 324 -7.54 -10.64 18.45
N ARG A 325 -8.27 -11.34 17.57
CA ARG A 325 -7.62 -12.26 16.60
C ARG A 325 -6.75 -11.49 15.61
N TYR A 326 -7.25 -10.39 15.04
CA TYR A 326 -6.47 -9.50 14.17
C TYR A 326 -5.19 -8.96 14.87
N PHE A 327 -5.32 -8.45 16.10
CA PHE A 327 -4.18 -7.94 16.87
C PHE A 327 -3.13 -9.01 17.13
N GLU A 328 -3.50 -10.19 17.66
CA GLU A 328 -2.52 -11.24 17.95
C GLU A 328 -1.92 -11.86 16.69
N CYS A 329 -2.67 -11.91 15.57
CA CYS A 329 -2.16 -12.36 14.28
C CYS A 329 -1.03 -11.48 13.75
N TYR A 330 -1.24 -10.16 13.62
CA TYR A 330 -0.19 -9.26 13.15
C TYR A 330 0.91 -9.01 14.19
N LYS A 331 0.61 -9.11 15.48
CA LYS A 331 1.63 -9.14 16.56
C LYS A 331 2.48 -10.41 16.53
N HIS A 332 1.90 -11.55 16.14
CA HIS A 332 2.67 -12.78 15.90
C HIS A 332 3.57 -12.62 14.68
N LEU A 333 3.05 -12.10 13.56
CA LEU A 333 3.87 -11.77 12.39
C LEU A 333 4.98 -10.75 12.73
N ALA A 334 4.68 -9.69 13.49
CA ALA A 334 5.68 -8.73 13.95
C ALA A 334 6.77 -9.38 14.83
N ARG A 335 6.41 -10.34 15.70
CA ARG A 335 7.38 -11.13 16.47
C ARG A 335 8.25 -12.02 15.58
N ARG A 336 7.67 -12.59 14.51
CA ARG A 336 8.39 -13.41 13.52
C ARG A 336 9.34 -12.55 12.66
N LEU A 337 8.99 -11.29 12.37
CA LEU A 337 9.73 -10.41 11.45
C LEU A 337 10.65 -9.35 12.10
N CYS A 338 10.52 -9.04 13.41
CA CYS A 338 11.20 -7.89 14.05
C CYS A 338 12.74 -7.95 14.09
N HIS A 339 13.34 -9.07 13.71
CA HIS A 339 14.78 -9.27 13.63
C HIS A 339 15.36 -9.03 12.22
N LEU A 340 14.49 -8.75 11.23
CA LEU A 340 14.88 -8.56 9.83
C LEU A 340 15.05 -7.06 9.52
N ASP A 341 16.28 -6.62 9.26
CA ASP A 341 16.64 -5.21 9.00
C ASP A 341 15.85 -4.56 7.84
N ALA A 342 15.22 -5.37 6.98
CA ALA A 342 14.36 -4.90 5.90
C ALA A 342 13.03 -4.32 6.37
N VAL A 343 12.46 -4.82 7.47
CA VAL A 343 11.11 -4.44 7.93
C VAL A 343 11.20 -3.23 8.85
N ILE A 344 10.67 -2.08 8.43
CA ILE A 344 10.70 -0.85 9.24
C ILE A 344 9.42 -0.59 10.04
N GLY A 345 8.33 -1.30 9.74
CA GLY A 345 7.04 -1.08 10.39
C GLY A 345 5.89 -1.89 9.81
N PHE A 346 4.70 -1.62 10.34
CA PHE A 346 3.44 -2.26 9.97
C PHE A 346 2.39 -1.17 9.73
N GLU A 347 1.55 -1.33 8.72
CA GLU A 347 0.33 -0.56 8.57
C GLU A 347 -0.77 -1.11 9.49
N VAL A 348 -1.78 -0.29 9.79
CA VAL A 348 -2.92 -0.67 10.65
C VAL A 348 -3.95 -1.52 9.90
N MET A 349 -4.39 -1.05 8.73
CA MET A 349 -5.36 -1.69 7.84
C MET A 349 -5.45 -0.86 6.54
N ASN A 350 -5.36 -1.51 5.38
CA ASN A 350 -5.64 -0.90 4.08
C ASN A 350 -7.11 -0.42 4.00
N GLU A 351 -7.33 0.81 3.53
CA GLU A 351 -8.63 1.43 3.22
C GLU A 351 -9.75 1.19 4.27
N PRO A 352 -9.58 1.64 5.52
CA PRO A 352 -10.43 1.27 6.66
C PRO A 352 -11.84 1.87 6.57
N HIS A 353 -12.77 1.13 5.96
CA HIS A 353 -14.14 1.57 5.71
C HIS A 353 -15.02 1.52 6.97
N HIS A 354 -15.89 2.52 7.14
CA HIS A 354 -16.72 2.71 8.36
C HIS A 354 -17.94 1.77 8.44
N GLY A 355 -18.28 1.04 7.38
CA GLY A 355 -19.44 0.14 7.34
C GLY A 355 -20.77 0.93 7.35
N TYR A 356 -21.61 0.72 8.37
CA TYR A 356 -22.82 1.52 8.61
C TYR A 356 -22.60 2.67 9.59
N ILE A 357 -21.43 2.77 10.22
CA ILE A 357 -21.17 3.71 11.33
C ILE A 357 -21.29 5.16 10.82
N GLY A 358 -22.20 5.95 11.41
CA GLY A 358 -22.51 7.30 10.97
C GLY A 358 -23.59 7.42 9.87
N LEU A 359 -24.15 6.30 9.37
CA LEU A 359 -25.15 6.32 8.29
C LEU A 359 -26.47 6.98 8.74
N ASP A 360 -26.71 8.21 8.28
CA ASP A 360 -27.89 9.02 8.63
C ASP A 360 -29.22 8.55 7.99
N ASN A 361 -29.21 7.60 7.02
CA ASN A 361 -30.45 7.11 6.37
C ASN A 361 -30.37 5.67 5.82
N LEU A 362 -31.07 4.74 6.48
CA LEU A 362 -31.13 3.33 6.06
C LEU A 362 -31.82 3.05 4.72
N LYS A 363 -32.64 3.99 4.21
CA LYS A 363 -33.40 3.83 2.96
C LYS A 363 -32.72 4.39 1.73
N LYS A 364 -31.61 5.12 1.88
CA LYS A 364 -30.88 5.73 0.76
C LYS A 364 -29.48 6.20 1.17
N TYR A 365 -28.46 5.73 0.45
CA TYR A 365 -27.10 6.28 0.50
C TYR A 365 -27.01 7.65 -0.22
N ASP A 366 -26.07 8.51 0.21
CA ASP A 366 -25.78 9.76 -0.51
C ASP A 366 -25.00 9.48 -1.81
N PHE A 367 -25.45 10.11 -2.90
CA PHE A 367 -24.93 9.91 -4.25
C PHE A 367 -23.60 10.64 -4.50
N ASN A 368 -23.22 11.60 -3.66
CA ASN A 368 -21.96 12.33 -3.79
C ASN A 368 -20.78 11.62 -3.10
N SER A 369 -21.08 10.78 -2.09
CA SER A 369 -20.10 10.05 -1.29
C SER A 369 -20.06 8.53 -1.53
N ASN A 370 -21.09 7.94 -2.15
CA ASN A 370 -21.17 6.48 -2.38
C ASN A 370 -21.23 6.14 -3.88
N LEU A 371 -20.64 5.02 -4.28
CA LEU A 371 -20.63 4.56 -5.68
C LEU A 371 -21.91 3.79 -6.05
N PHE A 372 -22.76 4.40 -6.89
CA PHE A 372 -23.98 3.79 -7.43
C PHE A 372 -23.73 3.13 -8.79
N PHE A 373 -23.39 1.84 -8.84
CA PHE A 373 -23.19 1.08 -10.07
C PHE A 373 -23.58 -0.42 -9.89
N GLY A 374 -24.11 -1.08 -10.91
CA GLY A 374 -24.67 -2.42 -10.76
C GLY A 374 -25.94 -2.43 -9.90
N ASP A 375 -26.21 -3.52 -9.17
CA ASP A 375 -27.31 -3.57 -8.21
C ASP A 375 -26.97 -2.71 -6.97
N CYS A 376 -27.85 -1.77 -6.64
CA CYS A 376 -27.67 -0.79 -5.57
C CYS A 376 -28.83 -0.85 -4.56
N PRO A 377 -28.90 -1.88 -3.70
CA PRO A 377 -29.83 -1.88 -2.58
C PRO A 377 -29.45 -0.81 -1.55
N SER A 378 -30.43 -0.18 -0.91
CA SER A 378 -30.22 0.55 0.35
C SER A 378 -29.89 -0.39 1.51
N ALA A 379 -29.42 0.14 2.64
CA ALA A 379 -29.13 -0.68 3.83
C ALA A 379 -30.35 -1.51 4.28
N LEU A 380 -31.54 -0.90 4.31
CA LEU A 380 -32.80 -1.60 4.63
C LEU A 380 -33.10 -2.73 3.64
N GLU A 381 -32.94 -2.48 2.33
CA GLU A 381 -33.16 -3.51 1.31
C GLU A 381 -32.12 -4.63 1.43
N GLY A 382 -30.86 -4.31 1.72
CA GLY A 382 -29.82 -5.29 2.01
C GLY A 382 -30.14 -6.15 3.24
N PHE A 383 -30.62 -5.54 4.33
CA PHE A 383 -31.06 -6.26 5.53
C PHE A 383 -32.21 -7.23 5.22
N ALA A 384 -33.20 -6.79 4.45
CA ALA A 384 -34.39 -7.54 4.10
C ALA A 384 -34.13 -8.65 3.08
N LEU A 385 -33.30 -8.38 2.06
CA LEU A 385 -32.78 -9.39 1.14
C LEU A 385 -32.04 -10.50 1.89
N GLY A 386 -31.19 -10.13 2.85
CA GLY A 386 -30.47 -11.06 3.70
C GLY A 386 -31.39 -11.89 4.62
N ASP A 387 -32.53 -11.34 5.03
CA ASP A 387 -33.58 -12.01 5.84
C ASP A 387 -34.49 -12.94 5.00
N GLY A 388 -34.15 -13.21 3.73
CA GLY A 388 -34.93 -14.09 2.84
C GLY A 388 -36.02 -13.40 2.02
N MET A 389 -36.10 -12.07 2.00
CA MET A 389 -37.11 -11.36 1.21
C MET A 389 -36.68 -11.22 -0.26
N ALA A 390 -37.57 -11.52 -1.20
CA ALA A 390 -37.40 -11.20 -2.62
C ALA A 390 -37.81 -9.75 -2.89
N LEU A 391 -36.89 -8.89 -3.35
CA LEU A 391 -37.15 -7.43 -3.49
C LEU A 391 -36.78 -6.86 -4.87
N PRO A 392 -37.49 -5.80 -5.33
CA PRO A 392 -37.23 -5.11 -6.60
C PRO A 392 -36.13 -4.04 -6.47
N ILE A 393 -34.88 -4.43 -6.68
CA ILE A 393 -33.68 -3.58 -6.49
C ILE A 393 -33.34 -2.76 -7.75
N GLU A 394 -32.85 -1.54 -7.56
CA GLU A 394 -32.41 -0.67 -8.66
C GLU A 394 -31.07 -1.11 -9.28
N VAL A 395 -31.01 -1.07 -10.60
CA VAL A 395 -29.79 -1.36 -11.38
C VAL A 395 -29.28 -0.08 -12.02
N TRP A 396 -28.05 0.31 -11.67
CA TRP A 396 -27.40 1.56 -12.08
C TRP A 396 -26.29 1.30 -13.10
N VAL A 397 -26.19 2.17 -14.11
CA VAL A 397 -25.21 2.07 -15.21
C VAL A 397 -24.50 3.39 -15.46
N LYS A 398 -23.29 3.33 -16.04
CA LYS A 398 -22.52 4.52 -16.46
C LYS A 398 -23.34 5.41 -17.39
N SER A 399 -23.20 6.72 -17.24
CA SER A 399 -23.91 7.70 -18.06
C SER A 399 -23.10 8.99 -18.28
N TRP A 400 -23.76 9.96 -18.92
CA TRP A 400 -23.27 11.30 -19.18
C TRP A 400 -24.48 12.26 -19.16
N PRO A 401 -24.40 13.47 -18.58
CA PRO A 401 -23.24 14.02 -17.85
C PRO A 401 -23.01 13.39 -16.47
N LEU A 402 -24.08 12.99 -15.75
CA LEU A 402 -23.94 12.34 -14.44
C LEU A 402 -23.18 11.01 -14.55
N PRO A 403 -22.27 10.68 -13.61
CA PRO A 403 -21.42 9.48 -13.70
C PRO A 403 -22.19 8.18 -13.89
N THR A 404 -23.31 8.01 -13.17
CA THR A 404 -24.25 6.90 -13.35
C THR A 404 -25.70 7.34 -13.28
N LYS A 405 -26.59 6.49 -13.78
CA LYS A 405 -28.05 6.63 -13.71
C LYS A 405 -28.73 5.28 -13.50
N LYS A 406 -29.91 5.28 -12.88
CA LYS A 406 -30.81 4.13 -12.88
C LYS A 406 -31.15 3.73 -14.32
N GLN A 407 -30.91 2.46 -14.66
CA GLN A 407 -31.29 1.85 -15.94
C GLN A 407 -32.65 1.17 -15.84
N ARG A 408 -32.83 0.35 -14.79
CA ARG A 408 -33.99 -0.51 -14.57
C ARG A 408 -34.09 -0.88 -13.10
N THR A 409 -35.06 -1.73 -12.77
CA THR A 409 -35.20 -2.41 -11.50
C THR A 409 -35.33 -3.92 -11.79
N ARG A 410 -34.74 -4.79 -10.97
CA ARG A 410 -34.87 -6.26 -11.09
C ARG A 410 -35.18 -6.91 -9.75
N ILE A 411 -35.88 -8.04 -9.75
CA ILE A 411 -36.03 -8.85 -8.53
C ILE A 411 -34.68 -9.48 -8.18
N VAL A 412 -34.26 -9.32 -6.93
CA VAL A 412 -33.13 -10.02 -6.31
C VAL A 412 -33.69 -10.96 -5.23
N ASN A 413 -32.99 -12.04 -4.93
CA ASN A 413 -33.41 -13.10 -4.03
C ASN A 413 -34.77 -13.76 -4.38
N SER A 414 -34.99 -14.08 -5.66
CA SER A 414 -36.21 -14.76 -6.11
C SER A 414 -36.46 -16.13 -5.44
N GLU A 415 -35.40 -16.77 -4.96
CA GLU A 415 -35.42 -18.09 -4.31
C GLU A 415 -35.71 -18.00 -2.80
N LYS A 416 -35.69 -16.79 -2.21
CA LYS A 416 -35.92 -16.51 -0.78
C LYS A 416 -34.91 -17.18 0.15
N GLU A 417 -33.66 -17.27 -0.31
CA GLU A 417 -32.52 -17.76 0.46
C GLU A 417 -32.16 -16.76 1.56
N SER A 418 -31.76 -17.22 2.75
CA SER A 418 -31.24 -16.34 3.80
C SER A 418 -29.73 -16.16 3.65
N ALA A 419 -29.21 -14.98 3.99
CA ALA A 419 -27.77 -14.74 4.12
C ALA A 419 -27.22 -15.19 5.48
N TRP A 420 -28.08 -15.70 6.38
CA TRP A 420 -27.75 -16.00 7.78
C TRP A 420 -28.04 -17.47 8.11
N PHE A 421 -27.12 -18.14 8.82
CA PHE A 421 -27.29 -19.55 9.18
C PHE A 421 -28.50 -19.82 10.09
N GLU A 422 -28.88 -18.84 10.92
CA GLU A 422 -30.06 -18.91 11.79
C GLU A 422 -31.36 -18.46 11.08
N GLY A 423 -31.28 -18.09 9.80
CA GLY A 423 -32.41 -17.62 9.00
C GLY A 423 -32.80 -16.15 9.22
N GLU A 424 -32.51 -15.57 10.40
CA GLU A 424 -32.87 -14.18 10.75
C GLU A 424 -31.69 -13.19 10.68
N CYS A 425 -31.96 -11.99 10.18
CA CYS A 425 -30.98 -10.91 10.06
C CYS A 425 -30.57 -10.29 11.42
N LEU A 426 -29.26 -10.16 11.68
CA LEU A 426 -28.71 -9.59 12.92
C LEU A 426 -29.29 -8.22 13.29
N TRP A 427 -29.52 -7.36 12.30
CA TRP A 427 -30.06 -6.01 12.51
C TRP A 427 -31.56 -6.03 12.87
N LYS A 428 -32.28 -7.12 12.54
CA LYS A 428 -33.64 -7.40 12.99
C LYS A 428 -33.66 -7.89 14.44
N GLN A 429 -32.71 -8.75 14.83
CA GLN A 429 -32.49 -9.17 16.23
C GLN A 429 -32.18 -7.99 17.18
N HIS A 430 -31.61 -6.91 16.65
CA HIS A 430 -31.36 -5.63 17.37
C HIS A 430 -32.52 -4.62 17.24
N GLY A 431 -33.58 -4.96 16.51
CA GLY A 431 -34.79 -4.15 16.34
C GLY A 431 -34.54 -2.85 15.57
N VAL A 432 -33.65 -2.88 14.58
CA VAL A 432 -33.38 -1.72 13.69
C VAL A 432 -34.48 -1.57 12.64
N TRP A 433 -35.00 -2.71 12.18
CA TRP A 433 -36.00 -2.84 11.13
C TRP A 433 -36.85 -4.09 11.36
N SER A 434 -38.01 -4.17 10.70
CA SER A 434 -38.93 -5.31 10.73
C SER A 434 -39.74 -5.42 9.44
N VAL A 435 -40.50 -6.51 9.28
CA VAL A 435 -41.46 -6.66 8.18
C VAL A 435 -42.82 -6.12 8.63
N ASN A 436 -43.37 -5.16 7.88
CA ASN A 436 -44.68 -4.60 8.18
C ASN A 436 -45.79 -5.67 8.00
N PRO A 437 -46.58 -6.00 9.05
CA PRO A 437 -47.52 -7.11 9.00
C PRO A 437 -48.76 -6.87 8.13
N LYS A 438 -48.95 -5.64 7.61
CA LYS A 438 -50.08 -5.31 6.70
C LYS A 438 -49.67 -5.29 5.22
N THR A 439 -48.41 -5.00 4.91
CA THR A 439 -47.93 -4.83 3.53
C THR A 439 -46.89 -5.86 3.10
N GLY A 440 -46.31 -6.61 4.05
CA GLY A 440 -45.21 -7.53 3.80
C GLY A 440 -43.92 -6.84 3.34
N GLN A 441 -43.81 -5.52 3.48
CA GLN A 441 -42.64 -4.72 3.09
C GLN A 441 -41.71 -4.47 4.28
N PRO A 442 -40.39 -4.33 4.06
CA PRO A 442 -39.48 -3.94 5.12
C PRO A 442 -39.75 -2.49 5.58
N GLN A 443 -39.73 -2.28 6.89
CA GLN A 443 -39.89 -0.97 7.54
C GLN A 443 -38.71 -0.72 8.50
N VAL A 444 -38.33 0.56 8.62
CA VAL A 444 -37.32 1.00 9.59
C VAL A 444 -38.01 1.33 10.90
N ASP A 445 -37.54 0.74 11.99
CA ASP A 445 -38.05 0.99 13.35
C ASP A 445 -37.11 1.92 14.14
N LYS A 446 -35.81 1.95 13.81
CA LYS A 446 -34.81 2.86 14.39
C LYS A 446 -34.01 3.56 13.28
N PRO A 447 -34.42 4.76 12.81
CA PRO A 447 -33.83 5.40 11.63
C PRO A 447 -32.43 5.97 11.85
N ASP A 448 -32.08 6.32 13.09
CA ASP A 448 -30.82 6.92 13.52
C ASP A 448 -29.90 5.91 14.24
N TYR A 449 -30.16 4.60 14.09
CA TYR A 449 -29.50 3.55 14.88
C TYR A 449 -27.97 3.49 14.75
N PHE A 450 -27.41 3.89 13.60
CA PHE A 450 -25.96 3.92 13.38
C PHE A 450 -25.36 5.33 13.37
N SER A 451 -26.18 6.38 13.26
CA SER A 451 -25.71 7.76 13.36
C SER A 451 -25.73 8.30 14.80
N LYS A 452 -26.36 7.59 15.75
CA LYS A 452 -26.30 7.88 17.18
C LYS A 452 -25.95 6.65 18.01
N HIS A 453 -25.31 6.86 19.16
CA HIS A 453 -25.00 5.78 20.09
C HIS A 453 -26.29 5.28 20.78
N PRO A 454 -26.67 3.98 20.68
CA PRO A 454 -28.00 3.52 21.11
C PRO A 454 -28.34 3.71 22.60
N ILE A 455 -27.34 3.90 23.47
CA ILE A 455 -27.51 4.17 24.90
C ILE A 455 -27.51 5.67 25.25
N THR A 456 -26.50 6.46 24.84
CA THR A 456 -26.39 7.88 25.21
C THR A 456 -27.19 8.83 24.31
N GLY A 457 -27.54 8.41 23.09
CA GLY A 457 -28.25 9.23 22.10
C GLY A 457 -27.38 10.29 21.41
N GLU A 458 -26.08 10.34 21.71
CA GLU A 458 -25.13 11.28 21.10
C GLU A 458 -24.79 10.89 19.65
N LYS A 459 -24.43 11.87 18.80
CA LYS A 459 -24.01 11.57 17.41
C LYS A 459 -22.69 10.80 17.42
N VAL A 460 -22.64 9.73 16.64
CA VAL A 460 -21.46 8.88 16.48
C VAL A 460 -20.49 9.46 15.45
N ASP A 461 -19.20 9.35 15.78
CA ASP A 461 -18.05 9.68 14.94
C ASP A 461 -17.17 8.42 14.77
N PHE A 462 -17.03 7.94 13.52
CA PHE A 462 -16.19 6.79 13.19
C PHE A 462 -14.72 7.00 13.61
N SER A 463 -14.24 8.25 13.58
CA SER A 463 -12.85 8.60 13.93
C SER A 463 -12.43 8.10 15.30
N ARG A 464 -13.34 8.11 16.29
CA ARG A 464 -13.04 7.69 17.66
C ARG A 464 -12.85 6.17 17.77
N PHE A 465 -13.65 5.38 17.07
CA PHE A 465 -13.46 3.92 17.00
C PHE A 465 -12.15 3.55 16.28
N TYR A 466 -11.83 4.25 15.20
CA TYR A 466 -10.60 4.00 14.45
C TYR A 466 -9.34 4.42 15.24
N LEU A 467 -9.35 5.55 15.94
CA LEU A 467 -8.22 6.01 16.76
C LEU A 467 -7.96 5.11 17.98
N ASP A 468 -9.00 4.61 18.65
CA ASP A 468 -8.87 3.57 19.68
C ASP A 468 -8.24 2.28 19.12
N PHE A 469 -8.68 1.84 17.93
CA PHE A 469 -8.09 0.67 17.26
C PHE A 469 -6.62 0.90 16.88
N ILE A 470 -6.28 2.06 16.29
CA ILE A 470 -4.88 2.45 16.00
C ILE A 470 -4.05 2.39 17.28
N GLY A 471 -4.57 2.93 18.39
CA GLY A 471 -3.89 2.92 19.69
C GLY A 471 -3.70 1.52 20.28
N LYS A 472 -4.61 0.58 20.04
CA LYS A 472 -4.49 -0.83 20.44
C LYS A 472 -3.50 -1.59 19.55
N TYR A 473 -3.66 -1.47 18.22
CA TYR A 473 -2.79 -2.10 17.23
C TYR A 473 -1.33 -1.64 17.39
N SER A 474 -1.09 -0.34 17.54
CA SER A 474 0.26 0.22 17.73
C SER A 474 0.94 -0.40 18.95
N LYS A 475 0.24 -0.50 20.08
CA LYS A 475 0.77 -1.12 21.31
C LYS A 475 1.01 -2.62 21.16
N ALA A 476 0.17 -3.32 20.38
CA ALA A 476 0.35 -4.75 20.08
C ALA A 476 1.63 -5.01 19.26
N ILE A 477 1.84 -4.25 18.16
CA ILE A 477 3.03 -4.35 17.31
C ILE A 477 4.29 -3.86 18.05
N GLN A 478 4.25 -2.64 18.60
CA GLN A 478 5.41 -2.03 19.26
C GLN A 478 5.79 -2.74 20.58
N GLY A 479 4.87 -3.50 21.19
CA GLY A 479 5.16 -4.37 22.33
C GLY A 479 6.07 -5.57 22.00
N VAL A 480 6.14 -6.00 20.73
CA VAL A 480 7.10 -7.04 20.27
C VAL A 480 8.19 -6.48 19.35
N PHE A 481 7.96 -5.32 18.73
CA PHE A 481 8.90 -4.62 17.87
C PHE A 481 8.95 -3.12 18.25
N PRO A 482 9.60 -2.72 19.36
CA PRO A 482 9.65 -1.32 19.85
C PRO A 482 10.34 -0.32 18.92
N SER A 483 10.74 -0.77 17.74
CA SER A 483 11.42 -0.05 16.67
C SER A 483 10.48 0.29 15.51
N ALA A 484 9.30 -0.35 15.43
CA ALA A 484 8.37 -0.27 14.31
C ALA A 484 7.71 1.10 14.16
N PHE A 485 7.73 1.62 12.93
CA PHE A 485 6.73 2.58 12.50
C PHE A 485 5.35 1.93 12.43
N VAL A 486 4.31 2.72 12.67
CA VAL A 486 2.92 2.34 12.44
C VAL A 486 2.35 3.26 11.35
N PHE A 487 2.03 2.68 10.20
CA PHE A 487 1.50 3.41 9.05
C PHE A 487 -0.03 3.48 9.17
N VAL A 488 -0.58 4.69 9.00
CA VAL A 488 -1.99 4.99 9.26
C VAL A 488 -2.57 5.83 8.12
N GLU A 489 -3.67 5.35 7.55
CA GLU A 489 -4.34 5.97 6.42
C GLU A 489 -5.85 6.21 6.66
N PRO A 490 -6.47 7.17 5.96
CA PRO A 490 -7.91 7.30 5.87
C PRO A 490 -8.49 6.40 4.76
N ILE A 491 -9.82 6.40 4.63
CA ILE A 491 -10.49 6.00 3.39
C ILE A 491 -9.91 6.84 2.22
N PRO A 492 -9.62 6.25 1.04
CA PRO A 492 -8.97 6.95 -0.06
C PRO A 492 -9.67 8.24 -0.47
N ASN A 493 -8.88 9.31 -0.65
CA ASN A 493 -9.38 10.64 -1.00
C ASN A 493 -10.35 11.26 0.04
N GLU A 494 -10.39 10.75 1.27
CA GLU A 494 -11.05 11.41 2.41
C GLU A 494 -10.02 11.88 3.46
N PRO A 495 -10.34 12.89 4.30
CA PRO A 495 -9.39 13.43 5.25
C PRO A 495 -9.13 12.45 6.40
N PRO A 496 -7.89 12.38 6.93
CA PRO A 496 -7.61 11.65 8.16
C PRO A 496 -8.40 12.20 9.36
N PRO A 497 -8.73 11.34 10.34
CA PRO A 497 -9.33 11.80 11.59
C PRO A 497 -8.38 12.75 12.33
N ILE A 498 -8.93 13.56 13.24
CA ILE A 498 -8.15 14.53 14.02
C ILE A 498 -7.59 13.84 15.28
N TRP A 499 -6.26 13.79 15.41
CA TRP A 499 -5.57 13.38 16.64
C TRP A 499 -5.77 14.43 17.72
N GLY A 500 -6.06 13.98 18.94
CA GLY A 500 -6.14 14.78 20.15
C GLY A 500 -5.27 14.23 21.29
N PRO A 501 -5.23 14.93 22.44
CA PRO A 501 -4.45 14.49 23.60
C PRO A 501 -4.88 13.10 24.08
N GLY A 502 -3.95 12.15 24.03
CA GLY A 502 -4.17 10.75 24.44
C GLY A 502 -4.33 9.75 23.29
N ASP A 503 -4.52 10.22 22.05
CA ASP A 503 -4.39 9.37 20.85
C ASP A 503 -2.91 8.92 20.70
N HIS A 504 -2.66 7.77 20.05
CA HIS A 504 -1.30 7.22 19.97
C HIS A 504 -0.42 7.99 18.98
N GLU A 505 0.80 8.34 19.40
CA GLU A 505 1.72 9.22 18.65
C GLU A 505 3.10 8.62 18.31
N GLU A 506 3.57 7.61 19.04
CA GLU A 506 4.94 7.06 18.92
C GLU A 506 5.09 6.23 17.64
N GLY A 507 6.00 6.64 16.75
CA GLY A 507 6.28 5.94 15.49
C GLY A 507 5.19 6.05 14.41
N ILE A 508 4.20 6.93 14.55
CA ILE A 508 3.11 7.06 13.58
C ILE A 508 3.60 7.73 12.27
N VAL A 509 3.22 7.14 11.14
CA VAL A 509 3.40 7.63 9.77
C VAL A 509 2.04 7.79 9.11
N TYR A 510 1.81 8.91 8.43
CA TYR A 510 0.59 9.14 7.64
C TYR A 510 0.78 8.59 6.23
N ALA A 511 -0.10 7.69 5.79
CA ALA A 511 0.10 6.82 4.63
C ALA A 511 -0.94 6.93 3.46
N PRO A 512 -1.62 8.07 3.24
CA PRO A 512 -2.87 8.14 2.46
C PRO A 512 -2.76 7.72 0.99
N HIS A 513 -3.86 7.20 0.45
CA HIS A 513 -4.02 6.84 -0.97
C HIS A 513 -4.50 8.01 -1.85
N TRP A 514 -4.06 8.04 -3.12
CA TRP A 514 -4.57 8.98 -4.12
C TRP A 514 -4.66 8.39 -5.54
N TYR A 515 -5.80 8.61 -6.21
CA TYR A 515 -6.07 8.17 -7.57
C TYR A 515 -6.90 9.21 -8.36
N ASP A 516 -6.69 9.31 -9.67
CA ASP A 516 -7.63 10.03 -10.56
C ASP A 516 -8.91 9.20 -10.74
N LEU A 517 -9.90 9.48 -9.90
CA LEU A 517 -11.20 8.82 -9.88
C LEU A 517 -11.94 8.90 -11.23
N HIS A 518 -11.75 9.95 -12.04
CA HIS A 518 -12.39 10.06 -13.35
C HIS A 518 -11.75 9.09 -14.36
N SER A 519 -10.42 9.09 -14.42
CA SER A 519 -9.66 8.22 -15.33
C SER A 519 -9.76 6.74 -14.92
N LEU A 520 -9.82 6.46 -13.61
CA LEU A 520 -10.08 5.14 -13.04
C LEU A 520 -11.48 4.64 -13.40
N PHE A 521 -12.53 5.42 -13.08
CA PHE A 521 -13.91 5.03 -13.35
C PHE A 521 -14.18 4.82 -14.86
N ASN A 522 -13.59 5.65 -15.72
CA ASN A 522 -13.80 5.54 -17.17
C ASN A 522 -12.81 4.62 -17.89
N LYS A 523 -11.74 4.15 -17.23
CA LYS A 523 -10.60 3.44 -17.85
C LYS A 523 -10.10 4.17 -19.11
N ALA A 524 -9.90 5.49 -19.00
CA ALA A 524 -9.53 6.35 -20.13
C ALA A 524 -8.74 7.58 -19.68
N PHE A 525 -7.76 7.99 -20.50
CA PHE A 525 -7.00 9.23 -20.34
C PHE A 525 -6.44 9.69 -21.69
N ASP A 526 -6.87 10.86 -22.18
CA ASP A 526 -6.31 11.49 -23.39
C ASP A 526 -5.40 12.69 -23.09
N GLY A 527 -5.30 13.09 -21.82
CA GLY A 527 -4.51 14.22 -21.35
C GLY A 527 -5.00 15.60 -21.82
N ARG A 528 -6.21 15.72 -22.38
CA ARG A 528 -6.81 17.00 -22.82
C ARG A 528 -7.67 17.65 -21.75
N ILE A 529 -8.43 16.85 -20.99
CA ILE A 529 -9.29 17.30 -19.90
C ILE A 529 -9.11 16.35 -18.72
N THR A 530 -8.97 16.89 -17.51
CA THR A 530 -8.97 16.15 -16.24
C THR A 530 -9.82 16.89 -15.21
N HIS A 531 -10.48 16.16 -14.33
CA HIS A 531 -11.38 16.74 -13.32
C HIS A 531 -10.88 16.53 -11.89
N ASP A 532 -11.17 17.48 -11.01
CA ASP A 532 -11.04 17.36 -9.56
C ASP A 532 -12.33 16.76 -8.99
N VAL A 533 -12.46 15.43 -9.07
CA VAL A 533 -13.67 14.70 -8.67
C VAL A 533 -13.95 14.84 -7.17
N GLN A 534 -12.91 14.86 -6.35
CA GLN A 534 -13.01 15.09 -4.90
C GLN A 534 -13.51 16.52 -4.59
N GLY A 535 -13.04 17.51 -5.35
CA GLY A 535 -13.58 18.86 -5.31
C GLY A 535 -15.05 18.92 -5.73
N LEU A 536 -15.42 18.23 -6.81
CA LEU A 536 -16.80 18.18 -7.32
C LEU A 536 -17.79 17.60 -6.28
N SER A 537 -17.47 16.45 -5.66
CA SER A 537 -18.33 15.87 -4.62
C SER A 537 -18.44 16.78 -3.38
N LYS A 538 -17.41 17.59 -3.11
CA LYS A 538 -17.36 18.60 -2.04
C LYS A 538 -17.87 19.98 -2.48
N GLY A 539 -18.64 20.05 -3.56
CA GLY A 539 -19.41 21.23 -3.99
C GLY A 539 -18.64 22.28 -4.81
N LYS A 540 -17.40 21.99 -5.23
CA LYS A 540 -16.64 22.85 -6.15
C LYS A 540 -17.34 22.91 -7.51
N ASN A 541 -17.51 24.11 -8.08
CA ASN A 541 -18.14 24.23 -9.40
C ASN A 541 -17.27 23.61 -10.50
N VAL A 542 -17.92 23.09 -11.56
CA VAL A 542 -17.23 22.27 -12.57
C VAL A 542 -16.17 23.04 -13.36
N PHE A 543 -16.37 24.34 -13.63
CA PHE A 543 -15.36 25.16 -14.30
C PHE A 543 -14.08 25.32 -13.45
N ALA A 544 -14.21 25.45 -12.12
CA ALA A 544 -13.08 25.49 -11.19
C ALA A 544 -12.47 24.09 -10.91
N ALA A 545 -13.23 23.02 -11.18
CA ALA A 545 -12.78 21.64 -11.05
C ALA A 545 -12.18 21.04 -12.35
N THR A 546 -12.24 21.76 -13.48
CA THR A 546 -11.82 21.24 -14.79
C THR A 546 -10.47 21.84 -15.22
N TYR A 547 -9.55 20.99 -15.66
CA TYR A 547 -8.18 21.36 -16.02
C TYR A 547 -7.84 20.86 -17.42
N PHE A 548 -7.14 21.70 -18.21
CA PHE A 548 -6.91 21.47 -19.64
C PHE A 548 -5.45 21.17 -19.98
N GLY A 549 -5.24 20.14 -20.80
CA GLY A 549 -3.92 19.65 -21.23
C GLY A 549 -3.11 18.98 -20.10
N LEU A 550 -1.97 18.37 -20.45
CA LEU A 550 -1.06 17.75 -19.47
C LEU A 550 -0.52 18.75 -18.42
N LYS A 551 -0.40 20.04 -18.77
CA LYS A 551 -0.09 21.12 -17.81
C LYS A 551 -1.25 21.36 -16.83
N GLY A 552 -2.50 21.21 -17.28
CA GLY A 552 -3.68 21.20 -16.43
C GLY A 552 -3.72 19.99 -15.51
N ALA A 553 -3.48 18.78 -16.04
CA ALA A 553 -3.43 17.54 -15.26
C ALA A 553 -2.41 17.62 -14.11
N ARG A 554 -1.15 18.01 -14.40
CA ARG A 554 -0.13 18.23 -13.36
C ARG A 554 -0.53 19.31 -12.33
N LYS A 555 -1.27 20.35 -12.74
CA LYS A 555 -1.79 21.37 -11.80
C LYS A 555 -2.93 20.82 -10.93
N ASN A 556 -3.79 19.97 -11.48
CA ASN A 556 -4.88 19.29 -10.78
C ASN A 556 -4.32 18.37 -9.68
N TYR A 557 -3.51 17.39 -10.08
CA TYR A 557 -2.98 16.36 -9.20
C TYR A 557 -2.03 16.95 -8.14
N ARG A 558 -1.18 17.92 -8.50
CA ARG A 558 -0.35 18.65 -7.52
C ARG A 558 -1.20 19.35 -6.46
N GLY A 559 -2.35 19.92 -6.84
CA GLY A 559 -3.28 20.56 -5.92
C GLY A 559 -3.91 19.56 -4.95
N GLN A 560 -4.45 18.45 -5.46
CA GLN A 560 -5.05 17.40 -4.63
C GLN A 560 -4.04 16.78 -3.64
N LEU A 561 -2.84 16.43 -4.12
CA LEU A 561 -1.76 15.89 -3.28
C LEU A 561 -1.25 16.92 -2.25
N SER A 562 -1.23 18.21 -2.59
CA SER A 562 -0.91 19.27 -1.62
C SER A 562 -2.00 19.37 -0.54
N ASN A 563 -3.27 19.21 -0.88
CA ASN A 563 -4.36 19.21 0.10
C ASN A 563 -4.24 18.01 1.05
N ILE A 564 -4.04 16.80 0.52
CA ILE A 564 -3.85 15.57 1.31
C ILE A 564 -2.71 15.71 2.31
N LEU A 565 -1.58 16.27 1.87
CA LEU A 565 -0.41 16.56 2.71
C LEU A 565 -0.72 17.61 3.80
N ASN A 566 -1.35 18.74 3.42
CA ASN A 566 -1.65 19.82 4.35
C ASN A 566 -2.69 19.41 5.41
N THR A 567 -3.73 18.65 5.04
CA THR A 567 -4.70 18.10 5.98
C THR A 567 -4.07 17.03 6.86
N GLY A 568 -3.13 16.22 6.36
CA GLY A 568 -2.31 15.33 7.18
C GLY A 568 -1.56 16.08 8.29
N LEU A 569 -0.83 17.14 7.92
CA LEU A 569 -0.09 17.98 8.87
C LEU A 569 -0.99 18.71 9.88
N GLN A 570 -2.25 18.98 9.53
CA GLN A 570 -3.25 19.62 10.41
C GLN A 570 -3.93 18.64 11.36
N ASN A 571 -4.29 17.44 10.88
CA ASN A 571 -5.13 16.49 11.61
C ASN A 571 -4.31 15.39 12.32
N VAL A 572 -3.22 14.92 11.71
CA VAL A 572 -2.32 13.86 12.25
C VAL A 572 -1.05 14.49 12.87
N GLY A 573 -0.80 15.77 12.59
CA GLY A 573 0.34 16.54 13.09
C GLY A 573 1.60 16.44 12.22
N ASN A 574 2.71 16.99 12.72
CA ASN A 574 4.00 17.04 12.03
C ASN A 574 4.72 15.69 12.05
N LYS A 575 4.16 14.68 11.36
CA LYS A 575 4.67 13.31 11.25
C LYS A 575 5.00 12.96 9.79
N PRO A 576 5.84 11.95 9.49
CA PRO A 576 6.20 11.60 8.12
C PRO A 576 4.99 11.27 7.26
N CYS A 577 5.06 11.62 5.98
CA CYS A 577 4.00 11.38 5.00
C CYS A 577 4.53 10.57 3.81
N ILE A 578 3.86 9.47 3.51
CA ILE A 578 4.06 8.65 2.31
C ILE A 578 2.70 8.46 1.63
N ILE A 579 2.67 8.44 0.30
CA ILE A 579 1.47 8.01 -0.43
C ILE A 579 1.53 6.49 -0.56
N GLY A 580 0.72 5.77 0.23
CA GLY A 580 0.70 4.30 0.32
C GLY A 580 0.35 3.64 -1.02
N GLU A 581 -0.62 4.22 -1.73
CA GLU A 581 -0.95 3.88 -3.10
C GLU A 581 -1.19 5.12 -3.97
N CYS A 582 -0.59 5.06 -5.15
CA CYS A 582 -1.00 5.83 -6.31
C CYS A 582 -0.59 5.07 -7.59
N GLY A 583 -1.37 5.19 -8.66
CA GLY A 583 -1.10 4.48 -9.90
C GLY A 583 -2.02 4.91 -11.04
N ILE A 584 -1.87 4.23 -12.18
CA ILE A 584 -2.76 4.37 -13.33
C ILE A 584 -3.15 2.97 -13.83
N PRO A 585 -4.39 2.75 -14.28
CA PRO A 585 -4.72 1.47 -14.90
C PRO A 585 -3.96 1.31 -16.21
N MET A 586 -3.39 0.13 -16.44
CA MET A 586 -2.69 -0.21 -17.67
C MET A 586 -3.67 -0.54 -18.80
N ASP A 587 -4.91 -0.93 -18.48
CA ASP A 587 -5.95 -1.27 -19.45
C ASP A 587 -6.70 -0.06 -20.06
N ILE A 588 -6.28 1.17 -19.74
CA ILE A 588 -6.90 2.40 -20.25
C ILE A 588 -6.96 2.47 -21.79
N ASN A 589 -7.88 3.32 -22.28
CA ASN A 589 -8.03 3.64 -23.70
C ASN A 589 -8.25 2.37 -24.56
N GLN A 590 -9.13 1.48 -24.07
CA GLN A 590 -9.53 0.23 -24.73
C GLN A 590 -8.34 -0.74 -24.93
N ARG A 591 -7.44 -0.85 -23.94
CA ARG A 591 -6.27 -1.75 -23.95
C ARG A 591 -5.34 -1.60 -25.16
N LYS A 592 -5.37 -0.45 -25.88
CA LYS A 592 -4.65 -0.30 -27.15
C LYS A 592 -3.16 -0.60 -27.05
N ALA A 593 -2.51 -0.19 -25.95
CA ALA A 593 -1.09 -0.44 -25.70
C ALA A 593 -0.73 -1.94 -25.68
N PHE A 594 -1.64 -2.81 -25.25
CA PHE A 594 -1.39 -4.26 -25.18
C PHE A 594 -1.36 -4.91 -26.57
N MET A 595 -1.88 -4.22 -27.59
CA MET A 595 -1.90 -4.68 -28.97
C MET A 595 -0.73 -4.16 -29.81
N ASN A 596 0.01 -3.15 -29.33
CA ASN A 596 1.03 -2.45 -30.14
C ASN A 596 2.28 -1.96 -29.39
N GLY A 597 2.40 -2.21 -28.07
CA GLY A 597 3.53 -1.77 -27.24
C GLY A 597 3.61 -0.25 -26.97
N ASP A 598 2.73 0.59 -27.53
CA ASP A 598 2.80 2.05 -27.36
C ASP A 598 2.15 2.51 -26.04
N TYR A 599 2.90 2.30 -24.94
CA TYR A 599 2.59 2.86 -23.62
C TYR A 599 2.80 4.37 -23.53
N GLY A 600 3.05 5.11 -24.63
CA GLY A 600 3.31 6.54 -24.58
C GLY A 600 2.17 7.39 -24.01
N HIS A 601 0.92 6.90 -24.01
CA HIS A 601 -0.19 7.54 -23.28
C HIS A 601 -0.04 7.36 -21.76
N HIS A 602 0.26 6.14 -21.34
CA HIS A 602 0.52 5.76 -19.95
C HIS A 602 1.73 6.51 -19.39
N SER A 603 2.85 6.57 -20.12
CA SER A 603 4.02 7.35 -19.71
C SER A 603 3.65 8.83 -19.47
N ARG A 604 2.80 9.45 -20.31
CA ARG A 604 2.36 10.85 -20.11
C ARG A 604 1.35 11.03 -18.97
N PHE A 605 0.57 10.01 -18.63
CA PHE A 605 -0.36 10.04 -17.51
C PHE A 605 0.38 9.81 -16.19
N LEU A 606 1.18 8.74 -16.11
CA LEU A 606 1.97 8.41 -14.93
C LEU A 606 3.03 9.47 -14.62
N ASP A 607 3.65 10.09 -15.63
CA ASP A 607 4.49 11.26 -15.41
C ASP A 607 3.71 12.45 -14.83
N ALA A 608 2.45 12.66 -15.23
CA ALA A 608 1.64 13.72 -14.63
C ALA A 608 1.31 13.45 -13.15
N VAL A 609 1.20 12.19 -12.74
CA VAL A 609 1.07 11.77 -11.33
C VAL A 609 2.40 11.92 -10.58
N LEU A 610 3.47 11.32 -11.10
CA LEU A 610 4.80 11.31 -10.48
C LEU A 610 5.36 12.72 -10.30
N SER A 611 5.31 13.56 -11.35
CA SER A 611 5.75 14.97 -11.24
C SER A 611 4.91 15.79 -10.23
N SER A 612 3.68 15.37 -9.91
CA SER A 612 2.84 16.00 -8.87
C SER A 612 3.13 15.51 -7.45
N LEU A 613 3.62 14.28 -7.27
CA LEU A 613 4.18 13.79 -6.00
C LEU A 613 5.52 14.47 -5.70
N GLU A 614 6.38 14.51 -6.72
CA GLU A 614 7.67 15.19 -6.71
C GLU A 614 7.54 16.67 -6.35
N ALA A 615 6.61 17.37 -6.99
CA ALA A 615 6.36 18.78 -6.73
C ALA A 615 5.71 19.09 -5.36
N ASN A 616 5.39 18.07 -4.56
CA ASN A 616 4.93 18.18 -3.16
C ASN A 616 5.92 17.57 -2.15
N LEU A 617 7.09 17.09 -2.60
CA LEU A 617 8.11 16.43 -1.77
C LEU A 617 7.54 15.24 -0.98
N LEU A 618 6.72 14.43 -1.63
CA LEU A 618 6.13 13.22 -1.07
C LEU A 618 7.01 12.00 -1.36
N SER A 619 7.13 11.12 -0.36
CA SER A 619 7.51 9.71 -0.58
C SER A 619 6.30 8.95 -1.13
N PHE A 620 6.50 7.85 -1.86
CA PHE A 620 5.38 7.08 -2.42
C PHE A 620 5.70 5.61 -2.72
N THR A 621 4.65 4.78 -2.70
CA THR A 621 4.64 3.40 -3.21
C THR A 621 3.61 3.28 -4.34
N LEU A 622 4.08 2.93 -5.54
CA LEU A 622 3.21 2.79 -6.72
C LEU A 622 2.34 1.55 -6.61
N TRP A 623 1.06 1.66 -7.01
CA TRP A 623 0.18 0.50 -7.26
C TRP A 623 0.31 0.09 -8.73
N ASN A 624 0.87 -1.08 -9.07
CA ASN A 624 1.64 -2.01 -8.23
C ASN A 624 2.82 -2.63 -9.03
N TYR A 625 3.62 -3.50 -8.41
CA TYR A 625 4.48 -4.46 -9.12
C TYR A 625 3.96 -5.86 -8.83
N ASN A 626 3.54 -6.62 -9.85
CA ASN A 626 2.99 -7.96 -9.72
C ASN A 626 3.72 -8.88 -10.70
N ALA A 627 4.44 -9.86 -10.17
CA ALA A 627 5.21 -10.84 -10.94
C ALA A 627 4.35 -11.68 -11.89
N THR A 628 3.08 -11.95 -11.54
CA THR A 628 2.16 -12.81 -12.30
C THR A 628 1.07 -11.98 -12.99
N ASN A 629 1.40 -10.79 -13.51
CA ASN A 629 0.46 -9.97 -14.26
C ASN A 629 0.45 -10.39 -15.74
N ASP A 630 -0.74 -10.60 -16.31
CA ASP A 630 -0.96 -10.88 -17.73
C ASP A 630 -1.72 -9.71 -18.40
N ASN A 631 -1.88 -9.68 -19.73
CA ASN A 631 -2.63 -8.60 -20.42
C ASN A 631 -4.13 -8.95 -20.66
N THR A 632 -4.59 -10.10 -20.16
CA THR A 632 -5.94 -10.65 -20.34
C THR A 632 -6.81 -10.40 -19.11
N TYR A 633 -6.39 -10.89 -17.95
CA TYR A 633 -7.00 -10.78 -16.63
C TYR A 633 -6.28 -9.79 -15.72
N GLY A 634 -5.11 -9.27 -16.11
CA GLY A 634 -4.39 -8.25 -15.36
C GLY A 634 -3.67 -8.84 -14.16
N ASP A 635 -4.00 -8.39 -12.95
CA ASP A 635 -3.49 -8.99 -11.70
C ASP A 635 -4.28 -10.20 -11.20
N HIS A 636 -5.23 -10.69 -12.02
CA HIS A 636 -6.20 -11.76 -11.74
C HIS A 636 -7.28 -11.42 -10.71
N TRP A 637 -7.25 -10.21 -10.12
CA TRP A 637 -8.18 -9.78 -9.09
C TRP A 637 -9.19 -8.75 -9.63
N ASN A 638 -10.46 -9.14 -9.67
CA ASN A 638 -11.62 -8.37 -10.14
C ASN A 638 -11.47 -7.66 -11.51
N GLY A 639 -10.55 -8.11 -12.35
CA GLY A 639 -10.24 -7.49 -13.65
C GLY A 639 -9.46 -6.18 -13.54
N GLU A 640 -8.78 -5.96 -12.42
CA GLU A 640 -7.83 -4.87 -12.25
C GLU A 640 -6.55 -5.12 -13.05
N ASP A 641 -5.96 -4.06 -13.54
CA ASP A 641 -4.66 -4.11 -14.20
C ASP A 641 -3.97 -2.77 -14.02
N PHE A 642 -3.05 -2.70 -13.07
CA PHE A 642 -2.31 -1.49 -12.69
C PHE A 642 -0.79 -1.67 -12.80
N SER A 643 -0.31 -2.90 -13.03
CA SER A 643 1.06 -3.22 -12.68
C SER A 643 2.09 -2.61 -13.62
N ILE A 644 3.19 -2.08 -13.09
CA ILE A 644 4.32 -1.59 -13.90
C ILE A 644 5.13 -2.72 -14.57
N PHE A 645 4.69 -3.98 -14.41
CA PHE A 645 5.25 -5.18 -15.03
C PHE A 645 4.14 -6.04 -15.65
N SER A 646 4.43 -6.73 -16.76
CA SER A 646 3.62 -7.77 -17.41
C SER A 646 4.47 -8.43 -18.51
N LEU A 647 4.73 -9.74 -18.44
CA LEU A 647 5.54 -10.43 -19.46
C LEU A 647 4.84 -10.49 -20.82
N ASP A 648 3.51 -10.47 -20.84
CA ASP A 648 2.67 -10.40 -22.05
C ASP A 648 2.84 -9.11 -22.86
N SER A 649 3.46 -8.07 -22.31
CA SER A 649 3.59 -6.77 -22.98
C SER A 649 4.40 -6.88 -24.27
N PRO A 650 3.81 -6.58 -25.46
CA PRO A 650 4.53 -6.67 -26.71
C PRO A 650 5.79 -5.82 -26.65
N HIS A 651 6.93 -6.44 -26.91
CA HIS A 651 8.22 -5.77 -26.89
C HIS A 651 8.30 -4.85 -28.11
N GLY A 652 7.82 -3.61 -27.93
CA GLY A 652 7.98 -2.55 -28.91
C GLY A 652 9.47 -2.29 -29.08
N SER A 653 10.05 -2.81 -30.16
CA SER A 653 11.43 -2.52 -30.54
C SER A 653 11.61 -0.99 -30.57
N PRO A 654 12.53 -0.42 -29.77
CA PRO A 654 12.72 1.02 -29.74
C PRO A 654 13.23 1.48 -31.10
N ASP A 655 12.39 2.16 -31.88
CA ASP A 655 12.74 2.67 -33.20
C ASP A 655 13.81 3.77 -33.05
N PRO A 656 15.07 3.53 -33.48
CA PRO A 656 16.16 4.49 -33.30
C PRO A 656 15.96 5.74 -34.17
N ASN A 657 15.07 5.69 -35.17
CA ASN A 657 14.74 6.81 -36.05
C ASN A 657 13.53 7.62 -35.59
N ARG A 658 12.91 7.32 -34.43
CA ARG A 658 11.75 8.08 -33.92
C ARG A 658 12.17 9.45 -33.38
N SER A 659 12.40 10.38 -34.32
CA SER A 659 12.92 11.73 -34.09
C SER A 659 12.21 12.44 -32.92
N ARG A 660 12.99 12.88 -31.93
CA ARG A 660 12.52 13.57 -30.72
C ARG A 660 11.97 14.97 -31.05
N SER A 661 10.74 15.04 -31.57
CA SER A 661 10.03 16.29 -31.88
C SER A 661 8.50 16.11 -31.85
N PRO A 662 7.73 17.05 -31.27
CA PRO A 662 6.31 16.83 -30.99
C PRO A 662 5.39 17.19 -32.17
N GLY A 663 4.92 16.14 -32.87
CA GLY A 663 3.57 16.08 -33.44
C GLY A 663 3.20 17.01 -34.59
N ALA A 664 3.41 16.54 -35.83
CA ALA A 664 2.80 17.11 -37.03
C ALA A 664 2.47 16.03 -38.08
N ASP A 665 1.50 15.15 -37.79
CA ASP A 665 0.38 14.88 -38.72
C ASP A 665 -0.58 13.79 -38.21
N SER A 666 -1.83 14.18 -37.94
CA SER A 666 -2.96 13.24 -37.81
C SER A 666 -4.31 13.93 -38.13
N ARG A 667 -4.31 14.80 -39.15
CA ARG A 667 -5.53 15.46 -39.65
C ARG A 667 -6.18 14.67 -40.79
N GLN A 668 -6.81 13.52 -40.49
CA GLN A 668 -7.97 13.05 -41.26
C GLN A 668 -8.79 11.96 -40.55
N THR A 669 -10.11 11.95 -40.86
CA THR A 669 -11.07 10.83 -40.76
C THR A 669 -11.19 10.03 -39.44
N LEU A 670 -11.45 10.71 -38.31
CA LEU A 670 -11.74 10.07 -37.01
C LEU A 670 -13.25 9.84 -36.73
N ARG A 671 -14.05 9.32 -37.70
CA ARG A 671 -15.52 9.23 -37.53
C ARG A 671 -16.32 8.09 -38.20
N GLN A 672 -15.71 7.11 -38.88
CA GLN A 672 -16.50 6.11 -39.65
C GLN A 672 -16.12 4.62 -39.50
N GLN A 673 -15.10 4.26 -38.74
CA GLN A 673 -14.72 2.84 -38.53
C GLN A 673 -14.55 2.51 -37.05
N ALA A 674 -15.69 2.31 -36.37
CA ALA A 674 -15.77 1.74 -35.04
C ALA A 674 -16.79 0.59 -35.06
N PRO A 675 -16.38 -0.67 -35.27
CA PRO A 675 -17.28 -1.81 -35.12
C PRO A 675 -17.66 -1.96 -33.64
N ASN A 676 -18.97 -2.01 -33.34
CA ASN A 676 -19.47 -2.11 -31.98
C ASN A 676 -19.03 -3.45 -31.32
N PHE A 677 -17.98 -3.40 -30.50
CA PHE A 677 -17.32 -4.54 -29.87
C PHE A 677 -18.29 -5.50 -29.15
N ALA A 678 -19.36 -4.96 -28.54
CA ALA A 678 -20.42 -5.74 -27.91
C ALA A 678 -21.08 -6.79 -28.85
N LYS A 679 -21.18 -6.52 -30.16
CA LYS A 679 -21.68 -7.51 -31.14
C LYS A 679 -20.68 -8.63 -31.40
N GLU A 680 -19.38 -8.35 -31.42
CA GLU A 680 -18.38 -9.34 -31.79
C GLU A 680 -18.04 -10.28 -30.61
N VAL A 681 -18.12 -9.78 -29.37
CA VAL A 681 -18.08 -10.63 -28.15
C VAL A 681 -19.28 -11.58 -28.11
N MET A 682 -20.50 -11.09 -28.36
CA MET A 682 -21.69 -11.96 -28.42
C MET A 682 -21.60 -13.00 -29.55
N LYS A 683 -21.04 -12.64 -30.71
CA LYS A 683 -20.78 -13.56 -31.82
C LYS A 683 -19.83 -14.70 -31.43
N ARG A 684 -18.71 -14.38 -30.76
CA ARG A 684 -17.72 -15.39 -30.32
C ARG A 684 -18.32 -16.35 -29.29
N SER A 685 -19.13 -15.83 -28.38
CA SER A 685 -19.89 -16.68 -27.43
C SER A 685 -20.84 -17.63 -28.16
N ALA A 686 -21.64 -17.12 -29.11
CA ALA A 686 -22.56 -17.94 -29.91
C ALA A 686 -21.87 -18.97 -30.83
N ALA A 687 -20.65 -18.68 -31.30
CA ALA A 687 -19.86 -19.62 -32.10
C ALA A 687 -19.44 -20.86 -31.28
N SER A 688 -19.04 -20.68 -30.02
CA SER A 688 -18.67 -21.80 -29.14
C SER A 688 -19.83 -22.75 -28.84
N THR A 689 -21.08 -22.25 -28.86
CA THR A 689 -22.29 -23.06 -28.63
C THR A 689 -22.70 -23.88 -29.84
N ALA A 690 -22.26 -23.52 -31.05
CA ALA A 690 -22.57 -24.24 -32.27
C ALA A 690 -21.75 -25.54 -32.42
N ASP A 691 -20.46 -25.49 -32.06
CA ASP A 691 -19.52 -26.59 -32.33
C ASP A 691 -19.68 -27.78 -31.35
N PHE A 692 -20.34 -27.57 -30.21
CA PHE A 692 -20.71 -28.66 -29.29
C PHE A 692 -21.89 -29.52 -29.81
N SER A 693 -22.63 -29.04 -30.81
CA SER A 693 -23.79 -29.72 -31.39
C SER A 693 -23.45 -30.55 -32.65
N SER A 694 -22.22 -30.44 -33.17
CA SER A 694 -21.79 -31.09 -34.42
C SER A 694 -21.26 -32.53 -34.22
N LYS A 695 -20.88 -32.92 -33.00
CA LYS A 695 -20.17 -34.18 -32.69
C LYS A 695 -20.97 -35.18 -31.84
N MET A 696 -22.21 -35.48 -32.20
CA MET A 696 -22.92 -36.62 -31.57
C MET A 696 -23.92 -37.36 -32.49
N GLN A 697 -23.42 -38.10 -33.50
CA GLN A 697 -24.25 -39.07 -34.25
C GLN A 697 -23.51 -40.36 -34.73
N ILE A 698 -23.40 -41.32 -33.81
CA ILE A 698 -23.49 -42.80 -33.94
C ILE A 698 -22.99 -43.51 -35.24
N ARG A 699 -21.96 -44.38 -35.09
CA ARG A 699 -21.86 -45.83 -35.46
C ARG A 699 -20.40 -46.31 -35.25
N ARG A 700 -20.09 -47.38 -34.47
CA ARG A 700 -20.27 -48.85 -34.66
C ARG A 700 -19.44 -49.45 -35.81
N GLY A 701 -18.47 -50.33 -35.48
CA GLY A 701 -17.79 -51.24 -36.42
C GLY A 701 -16.40 -51.74 -35.98
N GLU A 702 -16.35 -52.98 -35.52
CA GLU A 702 -15.30 -54.05 -35.61
C GLU A 702 -13.81 -53.78 -36.04
N ASP A 703 -12.91 -54.42 -35.27
CA ASP A 703 -11.80 -55.34 -35.65
C ASP A 703 -10.43 -54.91 -36.28
N ASP A 704 -9.38 -55.15 -35.48
CA ASP A 704 -8.15 -55.97 -35.73
C ASP A 704 -6.81 -55.41 -36.32
N SER A 705 -5.70 -56.00 -35.83
CA SER A 705 -4.39 -56.29 -36.48
C SER A 705 -3.23 -55.27 -36.61
N SER A 706 -2.34 -55.27 -35.60
CA SER A 706 -0.88 -55.66 -35.68
C SER A 706 0.24 -54.84 -36.42
N VAL A 707 1.50 -55.16 -36.08
CA VAL A 707 2.82 -54.83 -36.73
C VAL A 707 3.32 -53.37 -36.53
N ALA A 708 4.33 -53.05 -35.71
CA ALA A 708 5.80 -53.34 -35.71
C ALA A 708 6.62 -52.47 -36.71
N CYS A 709 7.47 -51.54 -36.24
CA CYS A 709 8.91 -51.68 -35.94
C CYS A 709 9.85 -51.81 -37.16
N THR A 710 10.70 -50.79 -37.39
CA THR A 710 12.05 -50.88 -37.99
C THR A 710 12.91 -49.72 -37.48
N ASP A 711 14.17 -50.00 -37.18
CA ASP A 711 15.25 -49.06 -36.84
C ASP A 711 16.01 -48.61 -38.10
N GLU A 712 16.91 -47.62 -38.00
CA GLU A 712 18.23 -47.66 -38.69
C GLU A 712 19.21 -46.56 -38.22
N GLU A 713 20.51 -46.83 -38.39
CA GLU A 713 21.68 -46.03 -37.96
C GLU A 713 22.71 -45.98 -39.11
N GLU A 714 23.78 -45.17 -39.16
CA GLU A 714 24.42 -44.21 -38.23
C GLU A 714 25.18 -43.14 -39.08
N THR A 715 25.88 -42.16 -38.48
CA THR A 715 27.32 -41.86 -38.76
C THR A 715 27.89 -40.67 -37.94
N GLN A 716 29.20 -40.72 -37.64
CA GLN A 716 29.93 -39.83 -36.71
C GLN A 716 31.04 -38.95 -37.37
N ASN A 717 31.77 -38.23 -36.49
CA ASN A 717 33.03 -37.44 -36.64
C ASN A 717 32.82 -35.94 -36.97
N GLY A 718 33.52 -34.98 -36.35
CA GLY A 718 34.53 -34.95 -35.26
C GLY A 718 34.94 -33.47 -34.99
N GLN A 719 35.79 -33.08 -34.04
CA GLN A 719 36.57 -33.77 -32.99
C GLN A 719 36.95 -32.74 -31.87
N ASP A 720 37.69 -33.15 -30.83
CA ASP A 720 38.06 -32.31 -29.66
C ASP A 720 39.15 -31.24 -29.89
N GLU A 721 39.14 -30.18 -29.07
CA GLU A 721 40.36 -29.53 -28.59
C GLU A 721 40.14 -28.93 -27.18
N PHE A 722 41.19 -28.92 -26.34
CA PHE A 722 41.19 -28.53 -24.93
C PHE A 722 42.31 -27.49 -24.72
N ASP A 723 42.11 -26.47 -23.88
CA ASP A 723 43.23 -25.59 -23.49
C ASP A 723 43.11 -25.07 -22.04
N VAL A 724 44.26 -24.87 -21.37
CA VAL A 724 44.39 -24.60 -19.92
C VAL A 724 45.68 -23.80 -19.65
N VAL A 725 45.58 -22.59 -19.08
CA VAL A 725 46.66 -21.77 -18.47
C VAL A 725 46.03 -20.44 -17.98
N ALA A 726 46.41 -19.78 -16.88
CA ALA A 726 47.18 -20.15 -15.70
C ALA A 726 46.80 -19.22 -14.52
N ILE A 727 47.39 -19.44 -13.34
CA ILE A 727 47.30 -18.55 -12.17
C ILE A 727 48.72 -18.02 -11.89
N ASP A 728 48.86 -16.71 -11.67
CA ASP A 728 50.07 -16.08 -11.11
C ASP A 728 49.67 -15.20 -9.91
N ASP A 729 50.18 -15.54 -8.72
CA ASP A 729 50.07 -14.77 -7.48
C ASP A 729 51.41 -14.06 -7.19
N GLU A 730 51.42 -12.75 -6.98
CA GLU A 730 52.51 -12.06 -6.25
C GLU A 730 51.93 -10.94 -5.36
N GLU A 731 51.84 -11.20 -4.05
CA GLU A 731 51.61 -10.15 -3.05
C GLU A 731 52.94 -9.46 -2.67
N THR A 732 53.01 -8.14 -2.80
CA THR A 732 54.06 -7.33 -2.15
C THR A 732 53.50 -6.54 -0.97
N ILE A 733 53.93 -6.90 0.24
CA ILE A 733 53.57 -6.23 1.50
C ILE A 733 54.35 -4.90 1.61
N ALA A 734 53.67 -3.84 2.07
CA ALA A 734 54.28 -2.56 2.45
C ALA A 734 53.70 -2.08 3.79
N GLU A 735 54.53 -1.39 4.58
CA GLU A 735 54.31 -1.17 6.02
C GLU A 735 53.47 0.07 6.39
N ASP A 736 53.04 0.13 7.66
CA ASP A 736 52.05 1.07 8.17
C ASP A 736 52.41 2.57 8.09
N SER A 737 51.39 3.39 7.82
CA SER A 737 51.39 4.83 8.09
C SER A 737 50.04 5.26 8.69
N PRO A 738 49.99 5.81 9.92
CA PRO A 738 48.74 6.04 10.66
C PRO A 738 47.90 7.23 10.16
N PHE A 739 48.11 7.68 8.92
CA PHE A 739 47.40 8.80 8.30
C PHE A 739 47.00 8.56 6.83
N ASP A 740 47.09 7.33 6.31
CA ASP A 740 46.75 7.07 4.90
C ASP A 740 45.23 7.08 4.64
N ARG A 741 44.85 7.41 3.40
CA ARG A 741 43.50 7.83 2.98
C ARG A 741 42.61 6.69 2.48
N SER A 742 42.95 5.45 2.81
CA SER A 742 42.39 4.22 2.23
C SER A 742 41.18 3.64 2.98
N TYR A 743 40.24 4.47 3.44
CA TYR A 743 39.02 4.00 4.13
C TYR A 743 37.92 3.45 3.19
N PHE A 744 38.23 3.26 1.90
CA PHE A 744 37.37 2.61 0.91
C PHE A 744 38.21 1.67 0.05
N ARG A 745 38.43 0.44 0.54
CA ARG A 745 38.83 -0.67 -0.34
C ARG A 745 37.58 -1.13 -1.07
N PHE A 746 37.59 -1.07 -2.39
CA PHE A 746 36.49 -1.55 -3.22
C PHE A 746 36.79 -3.01 -3.54
N GLU A 747 35.96 -3.92 -3.01
CA GLU A 747 35.83 -5.26 -3.57
C GLU A 747 34.88 -5.15 -4.77
N ASP A 748 35.21 -5.84 -5.86
CA ASP A 748 34.45 -5.76 -7.11
C ASP A 748 33.14 -6.53 -6.99
N GLU A 749 32.03 -5.82 -6.69
CA GLU A 749 30.69 -6.32 -7.04
C GLU A 749 30.68 -6.53 -8.57
N GLU A 750 30.45 -7.77 -9.03
CA GLU A 750 30.34 -8.10 -10.46
C GLU A 750 29.46 -7.08 -11.18
N SER A 751 29.99 -6.46 -12.23
CA SER A 751 29.41 -5.24 -12.79
C SER A 751 28.13 -5.52 -13.57
N ASP A 752 26.99 -5.53 -12.88
CA ASP A 752 25.65 -5.30 -13.44
C ASP A 752 25.55 -3.86 -13.98
N ASP A 753 26.27 -3.63 -15.08
CA ASP A 753 26.42 -2.33 -15.74
C ASP A 753 25.14 -1.88 -16.48
N GLY A 754 24.14 -2.76 -16.57
CA GLY A 754 22.84 -2.49 -17.17
C GLY A 754 22.80 -2.55 -18.70
N ARG A 755 23.88 -2.97 -19.39
CA ARG A 755 23.91 -3.02 -20.87
C ARG A 755 22.93 -4.01 -21.49
N HIS A 756 22.40 -4.97 -20.72
CA HIS A 756 21.44 -5.96 -21.21
C HIS A 756 19.99 -5.50 -21.05
N HIS A 757 19.36 -5.23 -22.20
CA HIS A 757 17.95 -4.84 -22.38
C HIS A 757 16.95 -5.79 -21.70
N GLU A 758 17.35 -7.05 -21.48
CA GLU A 758 16.60 -8.10 -20.79
C GLU A 758 16.14 -7.69 -19.39
N SER A 759 16.94 -6.89 -18.69
CA SER A 759 16.61 -6.39 -17.34
C SER A 759 15.37 -5.47 -17.30
N HIS A 760 14.85 -5.05 -18.45
CA HIS A 760 13.67 -4.20 -18.60
C HIS A 760 12.52 -4.88 -19.37
N ILE A 761 12.67 -6.16 -19.74
CA ILE A 761 11.59 -6.99 -20.30
C ILE A 761 10.38 -6.96 -19.36
N GLY A 762 9.18 -6.90 -19.96
CA GLY A 762 7.90 -6.80 -19.27
C GLY A 762 7.60 -5.47 -18.59
N GLY A 763 8.51 -4.48 -18.59
CA GLY A 763 8.26 -3.17 -17.98
C GLY A 763 7.22 -2.34 -18.73
N ARG A 764 6.21 -1.84 -18.00
CA ARG A 764 5.13 -0.99 -18.55
C ARG A 764 5.31 0.47 -18.14
N ALA A 765 5.23 1.38 -19.11
CA ALA A 765 5.39 2.84 -18.93
C ALA A 765 6.71 3.30 -18.25
N LEU A 766 7.81 2.56 -18.44
CA LEU A 766 9.07 2.78 -17.72
C LEU A 766 9.67 4.19 -17.88
N ASP A 767 9.44 4.87 -19.01
CA ASP A 767 9.89 6.26 -19.22
C ASP A 767 9.45 7.17 -18.08
N ALA A 768 8.22 6.97 -17.59
CA ALA A 768 7.69 7.72 -16.46
C ALA A 768 8.23 7.19 -15.13
N VAL A 769 8.27 5.87 -14.94
CA VAL A 769 8.63 5.22 -13.68
C VAL A 769 10.10 5.49 -13.30
N VAL A 770 11.02 5.24 -14.22
CA VAL A 770 12.46 5.12 -13.96
C VAL A 770 13.12 6.51 -14.06
N ARG A 771 12.96 7.34 -13.02
CA ARG A 771 13.38 8.75 -13.00
C ARG A 771 14.43 9.09 -11.92
N PRO A 772 15.33 10.07 -12.16
CA PRO A 772 16.31 10.51 -11.18
C PRO A 772 15.68 11.16 -9.96
N TYR A 773 16.29 10.99 -8.78
CA TYR A 773 15.87 11.68 -7.56
C TYR A 773 16.96 11.73 -6.49
N ALA A 774 16.95 12.80 -5.68
CA ALA A 774 17.76 12.87 -4.46
C ALA A 774 17.16 11.92 -3.39
N ALA A 775 17.81 10.79 -3.16
CA ALA A 775 17.31 9.71 -2.30
C ALA A 775 17.64 9.95 -0.82
N LYS A 776 18.85 10.44 -0.55
CA LYS A 776 19.33 10.82 0.79
C LYS A 776 19.89 12.24 0.73
N VAL A 777 19.40 13.15 1.55
CA VAL A 777 19.69 14.59 1.45
C VAL A 777 20.34 15.10 2.73
N ALA A 778 21.55 15.65 2.63
CA ALA A 778 22.25 16.34 3.72
C ALA A 778 21.65 17.75 3.94
N GLY A 779 20.35 17.82 4.24
CA GLY A 779 19.56 19.04 4.35
C GLY A 779 18.05 18.78 4.24
N GLU A 780 17.25 19.83 4.19
CA GLU A 780 15.79 19.79 3.99
C GLU A 780 15.46 20.04 2.51
N PRO A 781 14.74 19.13 1.82
CA PRO A 781 14.29 19.36 0.45
C PRO A 781 13.40 20.60 0.31
N ILE A 782 13.66 21.42 -0.72
CA ILE A 782 12.87 22.62 -1.07
C ILE A 782 12.05 22.38 -2.34
N SER A 783 12.65 21.75 -3.35
CA SER A 783 11.98 21.45 -4.62
C SER A 783 12.71 20.39 -5.41
N THR A 784 11.98 19.46 -6.02
CA THR A 784 12.49 18.50 -7.01
C THR A 784 11.62 18.56 -8.26
N GLU A 785 12.23 18.57 -9.43
CA GLU A 785 11.55 18.62 -10.74
C GLU A 785 12.31 17.75 -11.74
N PHE A 786 11.58 16.88 -12.45
CA PHE A 786 12.08 16.11 -13.58
C PHE A 786 11.20 16.38 -14.81
N ASP A 787 11.81 16.87 -15.89
CA ASP A 787 11.15 17.01 -17.19
C ASP A 787 11.50 15.83 -18.09
N LEU A 788 10.57 14.88 -18.19
CA LEU A 788 10.68 13.69 -19.04
C LEU A 788 10.91 14.03 -20.53
N ALA A 789 10.51 15.21 -21.02
CA ALA A 789 10.70 15.58 -22.42
C ALA A 789 12.13 16.06 -22.75
N THR A 790 12.87 16.58 -21.76
CA THR A 790 14.25 17.05 -21.92
C THR A 790 15.27 16.23 -21.12
N LEU A 791 14.80 15.25 -20.34
CA LEU A 791 15.56 14.47 -19.36
C LEU A 791 16.34 15.38 -18.38
N LYS A 792 15.77 16.55 -18.08
CA LYS A 792 16.36 17.52 -17.16
C LYS A 792 15.84 17.26 -15.75
N TYR A 793 16.74 16.95 -14.83
CA TYR A 793 16.49 16.96 -13.39
C TYR A 793 16.95 18.29 -12.77
N THR A 794 16.21 18.81 -11.80
CA THR A 794 16.62 19.95 -10.98
C THR A 794 16.16 19.74 -9.55
N PHE A 795 17.11 19.82 -8.62
CA PHE A 795 16.90 19.65 -7.18
C PHE A 795 17.39 20.87 -6.42
N ARG A 796 16.70 21.20 -5.32
CA ARG A 796 17.10 22.23 -4.35
C ARG A 796 16.77 21.77 -2.94
N PHE A 797 17.69 22.05 -2.02
CA PHE A 797 17.55 21.81 -0.59
C PHE A 797 18.21 22.96 0.19
N CYS A 798 17.97 23.04 1.49
CA CYS A 798 18.75 23.90 2.38
C CYS A 798 19.39 23.12 3.52
N ASN A 799 20.44 23.69 4.10
CA ASN A 799 20.93 23.25 5.40
C ASN A 799 19.85 23.42 6.48
N TYR A 800 19.83 22.51 7.45
CA TYR A 800 18.91 22.56 8.58
C TYR A 800 18.94 23.93 9.27
N LEU A 801 17.76 24.50 9.56
CA LEU A 801 17.64 25.81 10.23
C LEU A 801 18.14 25.80 11.68
N HIS A 802 18.12 24.62 12.29
CA HIS A 802 18.69 24.32 13.60
C HIS A 802 19.63 23.12 13.45
N ALA A 803 20.67 23.03 14.29
CA ALA A 803 21.46 21.81 14.36
C ALA A 803 20.51 20.65 14.74
N PRO A 804 20.44 19.57 13.94
CA PRO A 804 19.49 18.51 14.22
C PRO A 804 19.90 17.75 15.48
N VAL A 805 18.90 17.32 16.25
CA VAL A 805 19.12 16.54 17.48
C VAL A 805 19.81 15.23 17.10
N PRO A 806 20.99 14.91 17.67
CA PRO A 806 21.64 13.63 17.41
C PRO A 806 20.72 12.45 17.75
N ILE A 807 20.66 11.45 16.88
CA ILE A 807 19.81 10.27 17.06
C ILE A 807 20.45 9.37 18.14
N VAL A 808 20.20 9.70 19.41
CA VAL A 808 20.66 8.91 20.55
C VAL A 808 19.92 7.57 20.55
N HIS A 809 20.66 6.47 20.40
CA HIS A 809 20.12 5.11 20.49
C HIS A 809 19.73 4.77 21.94
N VAL A 810 18.53 5.18 22.36
CA VAL A 810 17.94 4.87 23.68
C VAL A 810 17.66 3.36 23.78
N SER A 811 18.66 2.64 24.26
CA SER A 811 18.69 1.17 24.39
C SER A 811 18.26 0.66 25.77
N SER A 812 17.84 1.55 26.68
CA SER A 812 17.27 1.20 27.99
C SER A 812 16.02 2.04 28.34
N PRO A 813 15.08 1.51 29.13
CA PRO A 813 13.93 2.28 29.62
C PRO A 813 14.31 3.44 30.54
N GLU A 814 15.44 3.36 31.24
CA GLU A 814 15.83 4.32 32.28
C GLU A 814 16.27 5.66 31.69
N MET A 815 17.08 5.65 30.63
CA MET A 815 17.48 6.88 29.92
C MET A 815 16.29 7.60 29.25
N ARG A 816 15.17 6.89 28.99
CA ARG A 816 13.96 7.49 28.42
C ARG A 816 13.35 8.54 29.35
N ARG A 817 13.53 8.44 30.68
CA ARG A 817 13.11 9.48 31.65
C ARG A 817 14.01 10.72 31.61
N SER A 818 15.31 10.55 31.35
CA SER A 818 16.29 11.65 31.30
C SER A 818 16.04 12.59 30.13
N ALA A 819 15.70 12.04 28.96
CA ALA A 819 15.47 12.82 27.74
C ALA A 819 14.22 13.73 27.83
N ILE A 820 13.13 13.24 28.40
CA ILE A 820 11.85 13.97 28.53
C ILE A 820 12.02 15.23 29.41
N ILE A 821 12.84 15.16 30.47
CA ILE A 821 13.12 16.32 31.33
C ILE A 821 13.83 17.46 30.57
N SER A 822 14.45 17.17 29.41
CA SER A 822 15.14 18.16 28.58
C SER A 822 14.27 18.77 27.46
N SER A 823 13.05 18.28 27.19
CA SER A 823 12.20 18.79 26.10
C SER A 823 11.24 19.90 26.52
N ASP A 824 10.86 19.96 27.80
CA ASP A 824 9.65 20.67 28.23
C ASP A 824 9.86 22.18 28.50
N SER A 825 11.08 22.70 28.33
CA SER A 825 11.45 24.07 28.71
C SER A 825 11.17 25.16 27.65
N TYR A 826 10.24 24.93 26.70
CA TYR A 826 10.10 25.78 25.51
C TYR A 826 8.67 26.28 25.17
N VAL A 827 7.79 26.43 26.16
CA VAL A 827 6.52 27.18 26.00
C VAL A 827 6.29 28.16 27.16
N SER A 828 5.80 29.36 26.81
CA SER A 828 5.27 30.43 27.68
C SER A 828 6.25 31.43 28.29
N SER A 829 6.28 32.65 27.74
CA SER A 829 5.63 33.81 28.40
C SER A 829 5.71 35.08 27.54
N SER A 830 4.68 35.93 27.60
CA SER A 830 4.66 37.21 26.88
C SER A 830 3.78 38.26 27.58
N SER A 831 4.36 38.99 28.55
CA SER A 831 3.71 40.19 29.12
C SER A 831 4.70 41.14 29.82
N THR A 832 4.90 42.32 29.22
CA THR A 832 5.03 43.64 29.89
C THR A 832 6.19 43.90 30.88
N LEU A 833 7.16 44.71 30.41
CA LEU A 833 7.87 45.83 31.10
C LEU A 833 7.83 45.86 32.65
N ASN A 834 8.97 45.99 33.35
CA ASN A 834 9.65 47.29 33.44
C ASN A 834 11.12 47.27 33.98
N SER A 835 11.83 48.37 33.71
CA SER A 835 12.95 48.99 34.48
C SER A 835 14.25 48.23 34.89
N GLN A 836 15.38 48.85 34.48
CA GLN A 836 16.66 49.03 35.20
C GLN A 836 17.69 47.88 35.34
N SER A 837 18.67 47.92 34.43
CA SER A 837 20.13 47.91 34.67
C SER A 837 20.73 46.99 35.76
N ASN A 838 21.63 46.10 35.32
CA ASN A 838 23.05 46.37 35.58
C ASN A 838 23.99 45.74 34.54
N VAL A 839 25.23 46.24 34.49
CA VAL A 839 26.29 45.77 33.59
C VAL A 839 27.14 44.70 34.28
N ASN A 840 27.43 43.60 33.58
CA ASN A 840 28.75 42.98 33.69
C ASN A 840 29.08 42.19 32.41
N SER A 841 30.33 42.29 31.96
CA SER A 841 30.78 41.75 30.69
C SER A 841 31.78 40.61 30.86
N SER A 842 31.35 39.39 30.59
CA SER A 842 32.25 38.27 30.23
C SER A 842 32.32 38.17 28.70
N LYS A 843 33.53 38.26 28.15
CA LYS A 843 33.79 38.03 26.72
C LYS A 843 33.95 36.54 26.45
N GLU A 844 32.87 35.78 26.50
CA GLU A 844 32.86 34.48 25.85
C GLU A 844 32.89 34.68 24.33
N LYS A 845 33.75 33.93 23.65
CA LYS A 845 33.91 34.04 22.20
C LYS A 845 32.76 33.31 21.53
N ASN A 846 32.01 34.00 20.67
CA ASN A 846 31.19 33.33 19.65
C ASN A 846 32.12 32.69 18.61
N GLU A 847 32.67 31.52 18.94
CA GLU A 847 33.21 30.62 17.94
C GLU A 847 32.05 30.10 17.10
N PHE A 848 32.09 30.41 15.79
CA PHE A 848 31.06 29.98 14.84
C PHE A 848 31.24 28.48 14.56
N TYR A 849 30.53 27.64 15.31
CA TYR A 849 30.48 26.19 15.08
C TYR A 849 29.68 25.87 13.80
N GLY A 850 30.32 26.10 12.65
CA GLY A 850 29.93 25.56 11.34
C GLY A 850 30.38 24.11 11.12
N HIS A 851 31.14 23.57 12.07
CA HIS A 851 31.37 22.14 12.24
C HIS A 851 30.43 21.61 13.33
N PRO A 852 29.84 20.40 13.17
CA PRO A 852 29.20 19.70 14.28
C PRO A 852 30.20 19.47 15.43
N PRO A 853 29.75 19.42 16.69
CA PRO A 853 30.60 19.04 17.83
C PRO A 853 31.27 17.68 17.60
N GLU A 854 32.50 17.51 18.10
CA GLU A 854 33.20 16.22 18.07
C GLU A 854 32.30 15.11 18.65
N GLY A 855 32.13 14.04 17.88
CA GLY A 855 31.17 12.96 18.18
C GLY A 855 29.83 13.03 17.41
N THR A 856 29.53 14.10 16.68
CA THR A 856 28.27 14.22 15.92
C THR A 856 28.40 13.64 14.51
N ALA A 857 27.81 12.48 14.26
CA ALA A 857 27.86 11.76 12.98
C ALA A 857 26.94 12.34 11.88
N MET A 858 27.09 13.62 11.53
CA MET A 858 26.40 14.23 10.40
C MET A 858 27.12 13.95 9.08
N ALA A 859 26.42 13.40 8.09
CA ALA A 859 26.95 13.25 6.74
C ALA A 859 26.64 14.48 5.87
N PHE A 860 27.67 15.06 5.27
CA PHE A 860 27.59 16.23 4.37
C PHE A 860 27.31 15.86 2.90
N GLU A 861 27.05 14.58 2.62
CA GLU A 861 26.94 14.03 1.27
C GLU A 861 25.49 13.64 0.94
N THR A 862 24.92 14.37 -0.02
CA THR A 862 23.62 14.09 -0.63
C THR A 862 23.80 13.05 -1.74
N GLU A 863 23.02 11.97 -1.70
CA GLU A 863 23.04 10.87 -2.68
C GLU A 863 21.84 11.02 -3.65
N ILE A 864 22.13 11.11 -4.95
CA ILE A 864 21.14 11.30 -6.02
C ILE A 864 21.20 10.12 -6.99
N PHE A 865 20.08 9.42 -7.18
CA PHE A 865 19.93 8.38 -8.20
C PHE A 865 19.88 8.98 -9.60
N ILE A 866 20.63 8.41 -10.55
CA ILE A 866 20.64 8.75 -11.97
C ILE A 866 20.41 7.46 -12.78
N PRO A 867 19.22 7.24 -13.37
CA PRO A 867 18.90 6.00 -14.07
C PRO A 867 19.66 5.85 -15.40
N SER A 868 20.40 4.74 -15.59
CA SER A 868 21.06 4.42 -16.87
C SER A 868 20.05 4.40 -18.03
N TYR A 869 18.82 3.92 -17.78
CA TYR A 869 17.67 3.93 -18.70
C TYR A 869 17.48 5.25 -19.48
N HIS A 870 17.77 6.41 -18.86
CA HIS A 870 17.66 7.72 -19.51
C HIS A 870 19.01 8.38 -19.85
N TYR A 871 20.11 7.95 -19.23
CA TYR A 871 21.35 8.74 -19.17
C TYR A 871 22.61 8.02 -19.68
N ASP A 872 22.56 6.72 -19.96
CA ASP A 872 23.75 5.92 -20.27
C ASP A 872 24.47 6.37 -21.56
N GLU A 873 23.73 6.42 -22.67
CA GLU A 873 24.26 6.73 -24.00
C GLU A 873 24.62 8.22 -24.18
N ALA A 874 23.83 9.12 -23.58
CA ALA A 874 23.87 10.54 -23.91
C ALA A 874 25.01 11.30 -23.23
N GLY A 875 25.56 10.74 -22.14
CA GLY A 875 26.46 11.44 -21.22
C GLY A 875 25.77 12.59 -20.48
N ILE A 876 26.24 12.91 -19.27
CA ILE A 876 25.58 13.89 -18.40
C ILE A 876 26.40 15.17 -18.18
N GLU A 877 25.71 16.30 -18.16
CA GLU A 877 26.22 17.57 -17.63
C GLU A 877 25.58 17.79 -16.25
N ILE A 878 26.44 17.91 -15.22
CA ILE A 878 26.04 18.16 -13.84
C ILE A 878 26.51 19.57 -13.46
N LEU A 879 25.58 20.38 -12.96
CA LEU A 879 25.83 21.72 -12.43
C LEU A 879 25.38 21.78 -10.98
N VAL A 880 26.21 22.34 -10.10
CA VAL A 880 25.93 22.53 -8.67
C VAL A 880 26.06 24.01 -8.29
N SER A 881 25.41 24.42 -7.20
CA SER A 881 25.49 25.80 -6.69
C SER A 881 26.87 26.15 -6.10
N ASP A 882 27.50 25.19 -5.44
CA ASP A 882 28.72 25.33 -4.65
C ASP A 882 29.33 23.93 -4.38
N GLY A 883 30.48 23.87 -3.72
CA GLY A 883 31.10 22.59 -3.33
C GLY A 883 31.53 21.69 -4.48
N ASP A 884 31.61 20.39 -4.19
CA ASP A 884 32.16 19.36 -5.07
C ASP A 884 31.15 18.24 -5.30
N TRP A 885 31.26 17.53 -6.42
CA TRP A 885 30.43 16.35 -6.71
C TRP A 885 31.24 15.24 -7.37
N ARG A 886 30.76 14.00 -7.23
CA ARG A 886 31.33 12.80 -7.86
C ARG A 886 30.20 11.90 -8.35
N TYR A 887 30.17 11.62 -9.65
CA TYR A 887 29.28 10.59 -10.20
C TYR A 887 30.01 9.24 -10.24
N VAL A 888 29.33 8.19 -9.76
CA VAL A 888 29.76 6.79 -9.90
C VAL A 888 28.70 6.11 -10.78
N LYS A 889 29.08 5.76 -12.00
CA LYS A 889 28.16 5.34 -13.06
C LYS A 889 27.56 3.97 -12.76
N GLU A 890 28.40 3.07 -12.28
CA GLU A 890 28.16 1.67 -11.91
C GLU A 890 27.12 1.60 -10.78
N ARG A 891 27.26 2.51 -9.81
CA ARG A 891 26.28 2.71 -8.72
C ARG A 891 25.10 3.58 -9.12
N GLN A 892 25.05 4.09 -10.35
CA GLN A 892 24.00 5.02 -10.81
C GLN A 892 23.78 6.20 -9.85
N THR A 893 24.85 6.69 -9.22
CA THR A 893 24.76 7.58 -8.05
C THR A 893 25.67 8.78 -8.18
N LEU A 894 25.07 9.96 -8.06
CA LEU A 894 25.76 11.23 -7.89
C LEU A 894 25.83 11.56 -6.40
N TYR A 895 27.05 11.62 -5.89
CA TYR A 895 27.38 12.10 -4.56
C TYR A 895 27.66 13.60 -4.63
N TYR A 896 26.97 14.41 -3.82
CA TYR A 896 27.11 15.86 -3.78
C TYR A 896 27.46 16.37 -2.38
N ARG A 897 28.61 17.03 -2.25
CA ARG A 897 29.10 17.66 -1.02
C ARG A 897 29.11 19.18 -1.21
N HIS A 898 28.08 19.83 -0.66
CA HIS A 898 27.98 21.29 -0.59
C HIS A 898 29.08 21.89 0.30
N LYS A 899 29.29 23.21 0.21
CA LYS A 899 30.41 23.93 0.85
C LYS A 899 29.95 25.08 1.76
N GLU A 900 28.85 25.75 1.45
CA GLU A 900 28.30 26.78 2.33
C GLU A 900 27.50 26.09 3.45
N MET A 901 28.04 26.06 4.68
CA MET A 901 27.47 25.31 5.81
C MET A 901 26.53 26.13 6.71
N LYS A 902 26.23 27.39 6.39
CA LYS A 902 25.33 28.22 7.21
C LYS A 902 23.91 27.60 7.29
N PRO A 903 23.25 27.61 8.46
CA PRO A 903 21.85 27.20 8.59
C PRO A 903 20.94 27.92 7.59
N GLY A 904 20.06 27.19 6.92
CA GLY A 904 19.16 27.74 5.90
C GLY A 904 19.82 28.17 4.59
N ALA A 905 21.14 28.02 4.41
CA ALA A 905 21.76 28.23 3.09
C ALA A 905 21.16 27.27 2.06
N VAL A 906 20.96 27.74 0.82
CA VAL A 906 20.20 27.02 -0.21
C VAL A 906 21.14 26.54 -1.31
N HIS A 907 21.10 25.23 -1.55
CA HIS A 907 21.90 24.54 -2.56
C HIS A 907 21.04 24.11 -3.73
N SER A 908 21.66 23.91 -4.90
CA SER A 908 21.00 23.37 -6.08
C SER A 908 21.88 22.38 -6.83
N VAL A 909 21.22 21.42 -7.48
CA VAL A 909 21.83 20.47 -8.42
C VAL A 909 20.96 20.42 -9.67
N GLN A 910 21.59 20.46 -10.84
CA GLN A 910 20.94 20.28 -12.14
C GLN A 910 21.68 19.20 -12.92
N ILE A 911 20.92 18.26 -13.49
CA ILE A 911 21.42 17.13 -14.28
C ILE A 911 20.65 17.10 -15.59
N LYS A 912 21.35 16.94 -16.70
CA LYS A 912 20.76 16.87 -18.05
C LYS A 912 21.69 16.09 -18.99
N PRO A 913 21.18 15.57 -20.12
CA PRO A 913 22.03 15.05 -21.19
C PRO A 913 23.01 16.13 -21.70
N LYS A 914 24.21 15.72 -22.11
CA LYS A 914 25.11 16.59 -22.88
C LYS A 914 24.48 16.88 -24.25
N SER A 915 24.59 18.13 -24.69
CA SER A 915 24.14 18.50 -26.03
C SER A 915 25.11 17.96 -27.07
N THR A 916 24.67 17.00 -27.88
CA THR A 916 25.39 16.54 -29.07
C THR A 916 25.37 17.62 -30.14
N MET A 917 26.32 18.57 -30.08
CA MET A 917 26.64 19.37 -31.25
C MET A 917 27.11 18.44 -32.36
N ASN A 918 26.52 18.56 -33.56
CA ASN A 918 26.90 17.77 -34.72
C ASN A 918 28.36 18.07 -35.11
N LEU A 919 29.28 17.16 -34.77
CA LEU A 919 30.64 17.10 -35.29
C LEU A 919 30.64 16.58 -36.74
N ALA A 920 29.90 17.28 -37.61
CA ALA A 920 29.66 16.95 -39.00
C ALA A 920 29.88 18.19 -39.89
N ASN A 921 31.08 18.78 -39.81
CA ASN A 921 31.68 19.61 -40.87
C ASN A 921 33.16 19.87 -40.58
N ASN A 922 34.03 18.96 -41.04
CA ASN A 922 35.47 19.21 -41.14
C ASN A 922 35.77 19.59 -42.59
N GLY A 923 36.10 20.85 -42.88
CA GLY A 923 36.24 21.31 -44.27
C GLY A 923 36.81 22.71 -44.45
N SER A 924 38.07 22.78 -44.89
CA SER A 924 38.77 23.95 -45.47
C SER A 924 38.87 25.25 -44.66
N THR A 925 40.00 25.37 -43.96
CA THR A 925 40.86 26.58 -43.87
C THR A 925 40.49 27.83 -44.68
N THR A 926 40.47 28.99 -44.02
CA THR A 926 41.41 30.10 -44.29
C THR A 926 41.42 31.12 -43.14
N SER A 927 42.53 31.86 -42.99
CA SER A 927 42.79 32.81 -41.89
C SER A 927 42.66 34.26 -42.34
N LEU A 928 42.25 35.19 -41.46
CA LEU A 928 42.76 36.58 -41.41
C LEU A 928 42.35 37.34 -40.12
N ASN A 929 42.86 38.56 -39.94
CA ASN A 929 43.08 39.23 -38.64
C ASN A 929 41.92 40.10 -38.07
N LYS A 930 42.06 40.43 -36.78
CA LYS A 930 41.49 41.55 -35.99
C LYS A 930 41.57 42.94 -36.68
N PRO A 931 40.98 44.07 -36.16
CA PRO A 931 40.11 44.28 -34.96
C PRO A 931 38.86 45.22 -35.15
N SER A 932 38.18 45.52 -34.03
CA SER A 932 37.52 46.82 -33.66
C SER A 932 36.11 47.23 -34.14
N THR A 933 35.46 48.04 -33.28
CA THR A 933 34.12 48.68 -33.30
C THR A 933 34.08 50.01 -34.08
N PRO A 934 32.93 50.74 -34.29
CA PRO A 934 31.55 50.56 -33.78
C PRO A 934 30.41 50.72 -34.85
N GLU A 935 29.18 50.95 -34.38
CA GLU A 935 27.92 51.45 -35.01
C GLU A 935 28.05 52.69 -35.97
N PRO A 936 26.97 53.25 -36.62
CA PRO A 936 25.50 52.95 -36.55
C PRO A 936 24.70 52.95 -37.90
N TYR A 937 23.35 52.92 -37.79
CA TYR A 937 22.29 53.56 -38.64
C TYR A 937 21.34 52.77 -39.58
N GLY A 938 20.03 52.89 -39.28
CA GLY A 938 18.93 53.05 -40.26
C GLY A 938 17.97 51.84 -40.40
N ARG A 939 16.64 51.98 -40.32
CA ARG A 939 15.76 53.17 -40.36
C ARG A 939 14.35 52.86 -39.78
N THR A 940 13.74 53.85 -39.10
CA THR A 940 12.30 54.25 -39.05
C THR A 940 11.16 53.23 -39.34
N LYS A 941 9.99 53.27 -38.68
CA LYS A 941 9.23 54.50 -38.29
C LYS A 941 8.12 54.26 -37.24
N MET A 942 7.94 55.26 -36.37
CA MET A 942 6.74 55.70 -35.59
C MET A 942 5.58 54.72 -35.34
N SER A 943 5.10 54.40 -34.12
CA SER A 943 4.91 55.11 -32.82
C SER A 943 3.59 55.90 -32.64
N LYS A 944 2.74 55.46 -31.69
CA LYS A 944 1.84 56.23 -30.78
C LYS A 944 0.86 55.23 -30.10
N GLY A 945 0.66 55.21 -28.78
CA GLY A 945 1.48 55.79 -27.69
C GLY A 945 0.74 55.93 -26.35
N ALA A 946 1.42 55.62 -25.25
CA ALA A 946 1.25 56.13 -23.88
C ALA A 946 -0.07 55.80 -23.11
N LEU A 947 -0.12 55.80 -21.76
CA LEU A 947 0.91 56.11 -20.74
C LEU A 947 1.22 54.91 -19.82
N GLU A 948 2.35 55.01 -19.11
CA GLU A 948 2.77 54.11 -18.01
C GLU A 948 2.71 54.89 -16.64
N PRO A 949 3.20 54.41 -15.47
CA PRO A 949 2.40 54.49 -14.24
C PRO A 949 3.01 55.34 -13.12
N SER A 950 2.35 55.37 -11.95
CA SER A 950 2.95 55.80 -10.68
C SER A 950 2.57 54.87 -9.52
N LYS A 951 3.30 54.97 -8.40
CA LYS A 951 3.35 53.97 -7.32
C LYS A 951 2.67 54.44 -6.03
N LEU A 952 2.49 53.49 -5.11
CA LEU A 952 2.35 53.64 -3.65
C LEU A 952 1.05 54.28 -3.12
N LYS A 953 0.30 53.51 -2.33
CA LYS A 953 0.30 53.66 -0.86
C LYS A 953 -0.21 52.41 -0.14
N SER A 954 -0.02 52.40 1.17
CA SER A 954 -0.35 51.35 2.14
C SER A 954 -1.33 51.89 3.20
N GLU A 955 -2.22 51.03 3.70
CA GLU A 955 -2.95 51.02 4.99
C GLU A 955 -4.04 49.92 4.83
N GLU A 956 -4.27 49.00 5.78
CA GLU A 956 -5.00 49.14 7.06
C GLU A 956 -6.47 49.60 6.88
N ALA A 957 -7.49 49.06 7.56
CA ALA A 957 -7.54 48.02 8.60
C ALA A 957 -8.99 47.48 8.81
N TYR A 958 -9.14 46.39 9.56
CA TYR A 958 -10.31 45.92 10.37
C TYR A 958 -11.78 46.13 9.89
N GLY A 959 -12.56 45.05 9.89
CA GLY A 959 -14.04 45.12 9.87
C GLY A 959 -14.71 43.75 10.08
N ALA A 960 -15.49 43.58 11.16
CA ALA A 960 -16.12 42.32 11.54
C ALA A 960 -17.64 42.48 11.80
N ARG A 961 -18.32 41.32 12.01
CA ARG A 961 -19.79 41.11 12.20
C ARG A 961 -20.57 40.96 10.87
N GLY A 962 -21.61 40.12 10.80
CA GLY A 962 -22.14 39.23 11.84
C GLY A 962 -23.30 38.34 11.36
N ASN A 963 -23.72 37.39 12.20
CA ASN A 963 -24.76 36.41 11.90
C ASN A 963 -26.15 37.03 11.62
N ASN A 964 -26.93 36.36 10.77
CA ASN A 964 -28.38 36.24 10.94
C ASN A 964 -28.87 34.91 10.32
N SER A 965 -30.04 34.41 10.74
CA SER A 965 -30.43 33.00 10.51
C SER A 965 -31.94 32.78 10.36
N LYS A 966 -32.33 31.68 9.68
CA LYS A 966 -33.70 31.13 9.50
C LYS A 966 -34.60 31.84 8.46
N PRO A 967 -35.67 31.19 7.96
CA PRO A 967 -35.73 29.79 7.47
C PRO A 967 -36.57 29.65 6.16
N GLU A 968 -36.70 28.40 5.65
CA GLU A 968 -37.71 27.97 4.65
C GLU A 968 -37.59 28.62 3.23
N SER A 969 -38.14 28.10 2.13
CA SER A 969 -39.04 26.95 1.87
C SER A 969 -38.65 26.24 0.54
N GLU A 970 -39.44 25.23 0.11
CA GLU A 970 -39.21 24.48 -1.14
C GLU A 970 -39.50 25.30 -2.42
N ALA A 971 -38.55 25.31 -3.35
CA ALA A 971 -38.82 25.53 -4.78
C ALA A 971 -37.69 24.94 -5.64
N GLY A 972 -38.00 23.98 -6.51
CA GLY A 972 -37.01 23.41 -7.43
C GLY A 972 -36.78 24.29 -8.66
N CYS A 973 -35.52 24.43 -9.08
CA CYS A 973 -35.18 24.95 -10.41
C CYS A 973 -34.00 24.18 -11.01
N LEU A 974 -34.11 23.79 -12.28
CA LEU A 974 -33.07 23.05 -13.00
C LEU A 974 -31.99 24.02 -13.49
N CYS A 975 -30.72 23.73 -13.20
CA CYS A 975 -29.61 24.14 -14.08
C CYS A 975 -28.37 23.23 -13.93
N THR A 976 -28.29 22.26 -14.84
CA THR A 976 -27.06 21.87 -15.57
C THR A 976 -25.79 21.63 -14.75
N ILE A 977 -25.62 20.38 -14.31
CA ILE A 977 -24.33 19.83 -13.86
C ILE A 977 -23.58 19.28 -15.08
N MET A 978 -22.26 19.54 -15.15
CA MET A 978 -21.31 18.96 -16.12
C MET A 978 -20.45 17.88 -15.47
#